data_AF-A0ABD0LCE5-F1
#
_entry.id   AF-A0ABD0LCE5-F1
#
_cell.length_a   1.000
_cell.length_b   1.000
_cell.length_c   1.000
_cell.angle_alpha   90.00
_cell.angle_beta   90.00
_cell.angle_gamma   90.00
#
_symmetry.space_group_name_H-M   'P 1'
#
loop_
_entity.id
_entity.type
_entity.pdbx_description
1 polymer ?
#
loop_
_entity_poly.entity_id
_entity_poly.type
_entity_poly.pdbx_seq_one_letter_code
_entity_poly.pdbx_strand_id
1 'polypeptide(L)'
;MTPEAIGIGYSPLLEKPKKVNSMASAMWIARAAGFLSLFLLTKALYEDQAGTYDWKQDNVGKVTHVHWESVGLSSTGKKLFVATERNTLASLNTHDGAIGWRQVAEEGTRGKIDTLLYNGNYIITVQAGGKFVRSWHSQTGNLHWEVYLSAEESMSAPASFLSKDKDAVLVATSNALYALRTSDGKTEWEANLPDSDTVHRWYLSLREDGDVVAVGTSPGVRVAVVIVGQDGKVKTQRRVPAQWVKNETSCQAVGEGFLCYTPDTASLQFLSVQDGQVFVPTAVSELGFSATAETCLEPVSTEAGAASQWVLLRISRQHMALLSASSKGVKVVRDLPKVEAADVAYDGENKVLLTVQRADPETVEFTGVDLTTMSEQIDVSQRISVMAVHGSIEKIFPMLFTRKKDSKLGAKVLMVAQDYSLHCAHKAGKSPWRREEALAYMVAVEMVDLPVSENEAKFEDEFGSSKDDILAMFVKRIKVQVLQLHMIVAVTAAGKVYGIRSHNGKIVWQHFFPDLAPFKGQGQEKLLLFVQRTTAHFPHSPQCAVLGVSKKTGNGLLFTINPVTGAMLKDTPLSGLDLGYKVIQAQLMNDLHDENFLKGIVLVDSDIKIHFFPTSMKSVVQPHSGTMYLHLTNPDVGTMNGYWLVAKGEDIVAEQVWNIDLQRSQQVITGIYGKRPIEHVHSQGRVLGDRSVLYKYLNPNLVVLIGEGEEASPKGPSGFFNLYLVDAVTGHMVFHEHHKRTRGPISIVHSENWVVYSFYSEKHRRCEMAVLELYEGKEQSNATAFSSLTPPPSPLVLRQSYIIPVSLFTMSSTVTEKGITNKNLIIALRVGGVLSLPKALLDPRRPSIPTQETAEEGTIPYIPELPVSTESFINYNRSIFNVRGIHTSPAGLESTSLVLVYGIDLFCTRVMPSKMFDVLKEDFDYFFIGTVLSLMILVSVVSQKLAARKALNRAWK
;
A
#
# COMPACT_ATOMS: atom_id res chain seq x y z
N MET A 1 76.43 -54.98 -58.91
CA MET A 1 77.16 -54.48 -60.09
C MET A 1 77.28 -52.98 -59.93
N THR A 2 78.49 -52.50 -59.63
CA THR A 2 78.92 -51.09 -59.75
C THR A 2 79.13 -50.75 -61.24
N PRO A 3 79.42 -49.49 -61.66
CA PRO A 3 79.71 -48.28 -60.87
C PRO A 3 79.05 -46.94 -61.32
N GLU A 4 79.15 -45.91 -60.45
CA GLU A 4 79.62 -44.50 -60.61
C GLU A 4 79.44 -43.76 -61.97
N ALA A 5 79.31 -42.42 -62.11
CA ALA A 5 79.40 -41.24 -61.25
C ALA A 5 78.98 -39.96 -62.03
N ILE A 6 78.39 -38.98 -61.30
CA ILE A 6 78.71 -37.53 -61.19
C ILE A 6 78.69 -36.58 -62.43
N GLY A 7 78.02 -35.42 -62.24
CA GLY A 7 78.47 -34.09 -62.72
C GLY A 7 77.40 -33.24 -63.44
N ILE A 8 76.50 -32.52 -62.74
CA ILE A 8 76.55 -31.10 -62.29
C ILE A 8 76.74 -30.06 -63.41
N GLY A 9 75.74 -29.17 -63.56
CA GLY A 9 75.82 -27.91 -64.30
C GLY A 9 74.57 -27.02 -64.08
N TYR A 10 74.76 -25.86 -63.46
CA TYR A 10 73.81 -24.95 -62.82
C TYR A 10 72.96 -24.05 -63.75
N SER A 11 71.65 -23.97 -63.47
CA SER A 11 70.81 -22.75 -63.21
C SER A 11 70.63 -21.62 -64.26
N PRO A 12 69.65 -20.67 -64.11
CA PRO A 12 68.22 -20.92 -63.96
C PRO A 12 67.29 -19.85 -64.66
N LEU A 13 66.00 -20.21 -64.73
CA LEU A 13 64.79 -19.38 -64.52
C LEU A 13 64.44 -18.21 -65.46
N LEU A 14 63.44 -18.46 -66.31
CA LEU A 14 62.45 -17.47 -66.79
C LEU A 14 61.02 -18.08 -66.78
N GLU A 15 60.10 -17.22 -66.32
CA GLU A 15 58.64 -17.16 -66.55
C GLU A 15 57.62 -18.18 -65.96
N LYS A 16 56.73 -17.60 -65.13
CA LYS A 16 55.26 -17.75 -64.92
C LYS A 16 54.60 -19.14 -65.02
N PRO A 17 53.62 -19.40 -64.11
CA PRO A 17 52.26 -19.55 -64.64
C PRO A 17 51.07 -19.15 -63.72
N LYS A 18 49.98 -18.79 -64.43
CA LYS A 18 48.55 -19.15 -64.27
C LYS A 18 47.70 -18.58 -63.12
N LYS A 19 46.69 -17.80 -63.56
CA LYS A 19 45.48 -17.35 -62.84
C LYS A 19 44.60 -18.54 -62.43
N VAL A 20 44.12 -18.51 -61.19
CA VAL A 20 43.03 -19.34 -60.66
C VAL A 20 41.82 -18.43 -60.40
N ASN A 21 40.63 -18.92 -60.77
CA ASN A 21 39.35 -18.22 -60.85
C ASN A 21 38.87 -17.63 -59.51
N SER A 22 38.73 -16.29 -59.43
CA SER A 22 38.25 -15.58 -58.23
C SER A 22 36.72 -15.59 -58.05
N MET A 23 35.97 -16.33 -58.89
CA MET A 23 34.51 -16.34 -58.87
C MET A 23 33.92 -17.34 -57.85
N ALA A 24 34.63 -18.43 -57.54
CA ALA A 24 34.17 -19.42 -56.57
C ALA A 24 34.29 -18.92 -55.11
N SER A 25 35.33 -18.16 -54.79
CA SER A 25 35.53 -17.61 -53.44
C SER A 25 34.52 -16.50 -53.10
N ALA A 26 34.06 -15.72 -54.09
CA ALA A 26 33.03 -14.70 -53.88
C ALA A 26 31.64 -15.30 -53.58
N MET A 27 31.32 -16.47 -54.16
CA MET A 27 30.05 -17.16 -53.92
C MET A 27 29.99 -17.84 -52.53
N TRP A 28 31.13 -18.30 -52.00
CA TRP A 28 31.21 -18.83 -50.64
C TRP A 28 31.13 -17.74 -49.58
N ILE A 29 31.72 -16.56 -49.82
CA ILE A 29 31.60 -15.41 -48.91
C ILE A 29 30.18 -14.84 -48.92
N ALA A 30 29.51 -14.77 -50.09
CA ALA A 30 28.12 -14.33 -50.19
C ALA A 30 27.13 -15.32 -49.54
N ARG A 31 27.39 -16.64 -49.62
CA ARG A 31 26.58 -17.66 -48.93
C ARG A 31 26.84 -17.69 -47.42
N ALA A 32 28.07 -17.45 -46.97
CA ALA A 32 28.40 -17.31 -45.55
C ALA A 32 27.79 -16.04 -44.95
N ALA A 33 27.78 -14.91 -45.68
CA ALA A 33 27.10 -13.68 -45.27
C ALA A 33 25.57 -13.84 -45.26
N GLY A 34 24.99 -14.60 -46.19
CA GLY A 34 23.57 -14.95 -46.21
C GLY A 34 23.17 -15.83 -45.02
N PHE A 35 23.97 -16.85 -44.67
CA PHE A 35 23.72 -17.72 -43.52
C PHE A 35 23.93 -16.99 -42.18
N LEU A 36 24.87 -16.05 -42.08
CA LEU A 36 25.07 -15.23 -40.88
C LEU A 36 23.94 -14.21 -40.66
N SER A 37 23.29 -13.73 -41.74
CA SER A 37 22.11 -12.84 -41.65
C SER A 37 20.85 -13.56 -41.16
N LEU A 38 20.73 -14.87 -41.38
CA LEU A 38 19.60 -15.69 -40.93
C LEU A 38 19.66 -16.05 -39.44
N PHE A 39 20.82 -15.96 -38.79
CA PHE A 39 20.97 -16.14 -37.34
C PHE A 39 20.68 -14.85 -36.52
N LEU A 40 20.51 -13.69 -37.18
CA LEU A 40 20.20 -12.42 -36.52
C LEU A 40 18.70 -12.05 -36.51
N LEU A 41 17.84 -12.91 -37.05
CA LEU A 41 16.39 -12.65 -37.17
C LEU A 41 15.52 -13.36 -36.13
N THR A 42 16.08 -13.77 -34.99
CA THR A 42 15.30 -14.22 -33.83
C THR A 42 15.58 -13.34 -32.61
N LYS A 43 15.24 -12.05 -32.72
CA LYS A 43 14.82 -11.29 -31.56
C LYS A 43 13.29 -11.28 -31.55
N ALA A 44 12.74 -12.18 -30.74
CA ALA A 44 11.33 -12.14 -30.40
C ALA A 44 11.01 -10.78 -29.76
N LEU A 45 9.92 -10.18 -30.20
CA LEU A 45 9.39 -8.91 -29.75
C LEU A 45 8.72 -9.15 -28.37
N TYR A 46 9.13 -8.42 -27.32
CA TYR A 46 8.46 -8.25 -26.00
C TYR A 46 8.89 -9.07 -24.76
N GLU A 47 10.04 -9.76 -24.72
CA GLU A 47 10.60 -10.26 -23.43
C GLU A 47 11.51 -9.22 -22.72
N ASP A 48 11.90 -8.15 -23.42
CA ASP A 48 12.98 -7.22 -23.05
C ASP A 48 12.59 -6.07 -22.11
N GLN A 49 11.30 -5.88 -21.82
CA GLN A 49 10.83 -4.74 -21.00
C GLN A 49 10.43 -5.12 -19.56
N ALA A 50 10.25 -6.41 -19.26
CA ALA A 50 9.90 -6.87 -17.91
C ALA A 50 11.06 -6.60 -16.93
N GLY A 51 10.80 -5.84 -15.87
CA GLY A 51 11.80 -5.42 -14.89
C GLY A 51 12.59 -4.17 -15.28
N THR A 52 12.38 -3.61 -16.48
CA THR A 52 13.07 -2.38 -16.93
C THR A 52 12.31 -1.13 -16.48
N TYR A 53 10.99 -1.11 -16.64
CA TYR A 53 10.13 0.04 -16.34
C TYR A 53 9.18 -0.18 -15.17
N ASP A 54 9.20 -1.38 -14.59
CA ASP A 54 8.28 -1.79 -13.56
C ASP A 54 8.98 -2.49 -12.39
N TRP A 55 8.45 -2.24 -11.20
CA TRP A 55 8.95 -2.86 -9.98
C TRP A 55 7.79 -3.22 -9.07
N LYS A 56 8.02 -4.23 -8.24
CA LYS A 56 7.10 -4.68 -7.21
C LYS A 56 7.82 -4.75 -5.88
N GLN A 57 7.14 -4.34 -4.81
CA GLN A 57 7.59 -4.51 -3.44
C GLN A 57 6.54 -5.28 -2.64
N ASP A 58 6.95 -6.43 -2.08
CA ASP A 58 6.12 -7.27 -1.22
C ASP A 58 6.32 -6.92 0.27
N ASN A 59 5.22 -6.57 0.95
CA ASN A 59 5.20 -6.27 2.38
C ASN A 59 4.27 -7.21 3.15
N VAL A 60 4.45 -7.33 4.46
CA VAL A 60 3.59 -8.14 5.34
C VAL A 60 2.72 -7.27 6.26
N GLY A 61 3.12 -6.03 6.53
CA GLY A 61 2.43 -5.10 7.44
C GLY A 61 2.95 -5.14 8.88
N LYS A 62 2.25 -4.47 9.81
CA LYS A 62 2.68 -4.35 11.22
C LYS A 62 2.67 -5.73 11.88
N VAL A 63 3.84 -6.17 12.33
CA VAL A 63 4.03 -7.48 12.96
C VAL A 63 3.48 -7.46 14.39
N THR A 64 2.63 -8.43 14.72
CA THR A 64 2.02 -8.59 16.04
C THR A 64 2.55 -9.82 16.78
N HIS A 65 2.74 -10.92 16.04
CA HIS A 65 3.22 -12.19 16.58
C HIS A 65 4.43 -12.68 15.79
N VAL A 66 5.37 -13.28 16.51
CA VAL A 66 6.64 -13.74 15.95
C VAL A 66 7.04 -15.06 16.59
N HIS A 67 7.44 -16.02 15.78
CA HIS A 67 8.10 -17.23 16.23
C HIS A 67 9.37 -17.49 15.43
N TRP A 68 10.46 -17.73 16.14
CA TRP A 68 11.73 -18.15 15.54
C TRP A 68 11.69 -19.65 15.23
N GLU A 69 12.25 -20.03 14.08
CA GLU A 69 12.47 -21.44 13.77
C GLU A 69 13.50 -22.01 14.74
N SER A 70 13.04 -22.88 15.65
CA SER A 70 13.93 -23.68 16.51
C SER A 70 14.05 -25.09 15.93
N VAL A 71 15.29 -25.51 15.62
CA VAL A 71 15.63 -26.87 15.16
C VAL A 71 16.66 -27.45 16.13
N GLY A 72 16.16 -27.97 17.27
CA GLY A 72 16.98 -28.50 18.35
C GLY A 72 17.86 -27.44 19.06
N LEU A 73 18.57 -27.87 20.11
CA LEU A 73 19.33 -27.00 21.02
C LEU A 73 20.55 -26.27 20.39
N SER A 74 20.84 -26.40 19.09
CA SER A 74 22.08 -25.88 18.50
C SER A 74 21.94 -25.21 17.13
N SER A 75 20.74 -24.98 16.63
CA SER A 75 20.52 -24.39 15.31
C SER A 75 20.19 -22.90 15.38
N THR A 76 20.89 -22.10 14.57
CA THR A 76 20.70 -20.65 14.44
C THR A 76 19.47 -20.28 13.60
N GLY A 77 18.36 -21.03 13.68
CA GLY A 77 17.05 -20.79 13.02
C GLY A 77 17.08 -19.95 11.75
N LYS A 78 16.92 -20.56 10.57
CA LYS A 78 17.04 -19.82 9.30
C LYS A 78 15.80 -18.98 9.01
N LYS A 79 14.65 -19.40 9.53
CA LYS A 79 13.34 -18.79 9.27
C LYS A 79 12.77 -18.07 10.49
N LEU A 80 11.97 -17.05 10.21
CA LEU A 80 11.22 -16.24 11.14
C LEU A 80 9.76 -16.24 10.70
N PHE A 81 8.87 -16.81 11.50
CA PHE A 81 7.44 -16.83 11.20
C PHE A 81 6.79 -15.60 11.83
N VAL A 82 6.08 -14.83 11.03
CA VAL A 82 5.42 -13.60 11.45
C VAL A 82 3.94 -13.62 11.10
N ALA A 83 3.12 -13.12 12.02
CA ALA A 83 1.73 -12.76 11.76
C ALA A 83 1.55 -11.26 11.95
N THR A 84 0.70 -10.66 11.12
CA THR A 84 0.55 -9.19 11.06
C THR A 84 -0.90 -8.74 11.20
N GLU A 85 -1.09 -7.45 11.50
CA GLU A 85 -2.43 -6.83 11.54
C GLU A 85 -3.12 -6.79 10.16
N ARG A 86 -2.37 -7.00 9.07
CA ARG A 86 -2.92 -7.13 7.71
C ARG A 86 -3.27 -8.57 7.38
N ASN A 87 -3.65 -9.35 8.39
CA ASN A 87 -4.12 -10.74 8.27
C ASN A 87 -3.15 -11.62 7.47
N THR A 88 -1.86 -11.35 7.59
CA THR A 88 -0.83 -11.99 6.79
C THR A 88 0.04 -12.89 7.65
N LEU A 89 0.18 -14.15 7.25
CA LEU A 89 1.14 -15.10 7.78
C LEU A 89 2.31 -15.21 6.80
N ALA A 90 3.54 -15.03 7.27
CA ALA A 90 4.72 -15.13 6.40
C ALA A 90 5.89 -15.83 7.09
N SER A 91 6.72 -16.46 6.27
CA SER A 91 8.08 -16.89 6.65
C SER A 91 9.08 -15.91 6.07
N LEU A 92 9.77 -15.18 6.93
CA LEU A 92 10.89 -14.31 6.57
C LEU A 92 12.22 -15.06 6.78
N ASN A 93 13.18 -14.81 5.90
CA ASN A 93 14.54 -15.28 6.09
C ASN A 93 15.23 -14.41 7.15
N THR A 94 15.81 -15.05 8.16
CA THR A 94 16.48 -14.33 9.24
C THR A 94 17.72 -13.57 8.76
N HIS A 95 18.31 -13.86 7.60
CA HIS A 95 19.56 -13.23 7.18
C HIS A 95 19.39 -11.92 6.40
N ASP A 96 18.35 -11.80 5.59
CA ASP A 96 18.11 -10.66 4.70
C ASP A 96 16.69 -10.08 4.82
N GLY A 97 15.82 -10.73 5.59
CA GLY A 97 14.41 -10.35 5.71
C GLY A 97 13.59 -10.67 4.45
N ALA A 98 14.11 -11.41 3.48
CA ALA A 98 13.35 -11.78 2.29
C ALA A 98 12.17 -12.70 2.65
N ILE A 99 11.06 -12.56 1.94
CA ILE A 99 9.89 -13.42 2.11
C ILE A 99 10.17 -14.76 1.44
N GLY A 100 10.16 -15.85 2.22
CA GLY A 100 10.24 -17.21 1.69
C GLY A 100 8.89 -17.68 1.16
N TRP A 101 7.83 -17.49 1.94
CA TRP A 101 6.44 -17.69 1.53
C TRP A 101 5.52 -16.78 2.36
N ARG A 102 4.33 -16.49 1.83
CA ARG A 102 3.33 -15.63 2.48
C ARG A 102 1.93 -16.10 2.14
N GLN A 103 1.03 -16.07 3.12
CA GLN A 103 -0.40 -16.29 2.99
C GLN A 103 -1.14 -15.07 3.50
N VAL A 104 -1.95 -14.45 2.64
CA VAL A 104 -2.78 -13.29 2.99
C VAL A 104 -4.20 -13.80 3.18
N ALA A 105 -4.71 -13.75 4.41
CA ALA A 105 -6.07 -14.18 4.75
C ALA A 105 -7.10 -13.09 4.40
N GLU A 106 -8.39 -13.40 4.62
CA GLU A 106 -9.50 -12.53 4.25
C GLU A 106 -9.44 -11.15 4.93
N GLU A 107 -10.00 -10.13 4.29
CA GLU A 107 -10.12 -8.79 4.91
C GLU A 107 -11.10 -8.77 6.09
N GLY A 108 -10.90 -7.82 7.00
CA GLY A 108 -11.77 -7.62 8.17
C GLY A 108 -11.48 -8.59 9.32
N THR A 109 -12.46 -8.75 10.21
CA THR A 109 -12.36 -9.57 11.43
C THR A 109 -12.18 -11.05 11.13
N ARG A 110 -12.73 -11.53 10.00
CA ARG A 110 -12.66 -12.94 9.58
C ARG A 110 -11.23 -13.44 9.36
N GLY A 111 -10.33 -12.62 8.81
CA GLY A 111 -8.95 -13.03 8.60
C GLY A 111 -8.01 -12.69 9.76
N LYS A 112 -8.50 -11.97 10.78
CA LYS A 112 -7.69 -11.49 11.91
C LYS A 112 -7.02 -12.67 12.62
N ILE A 113 -5.70 -12.62 12.71
CA ILE A 113 -4.90 -13.64 13.42
C ILE A 113 -4.79 -13.24 14.89
N ASP A 114 -5.37 -14.05 15.76
CA ASP A 114 -5.41 -13.83 17.20
C ASP A 114 -4.25 -14.52 17.93
N THR A 115 -3.76 -15.65 17.40
CA THR A 115 -2.62 -16.37 17.97
C THR A 115 -1.84 -17.10 16.88
N LEU A 116 -0.51 -17.16 17.05
CA LEU A 116 0.42 -17.90 16.22
C LEU A 116 1.17 -18.89 17.11
N LEU A 117 1.23 -20.16 16.73
CA LEU A 117 1.95 -21.22 17.44
C LEU A 117 2.86 -21.98 16.47
N TYR A 118 4.02 -22.44 16.96
CA TYR A 118 4.98 -23.21 16.17
C TYR A 118 5.27 -24.59 16.77
N ASN A 119 5.06 -25.63 15.96
CA ASN A 119 5.26 -27.04 16.29
C ASN A 119 6.27 -27.71 15.34
N GLY A 120 7.43 -27.09 15.11
CA GLY A 120 8.51 -27.66 14.29
C GLY A 120 8.19 -27.72 12.79
N ASN A 121 7.47 -28.76 12.39
CA ASN A 121 7.06 -28.94 10.99
C ASN A 121 5.81 -28.13 10.62
N TYR A 122 5.03 -27.72 11.62
CA TYR A 122 3.77 -27.03 11.42
C TYR A 122 3.68 -25.72 12.18
N ILE A 123 2.91 -24.79 11.65
CA ILE A 123 2.51 -23.53 12.26
C ILE A 123 1.01 -23.60 12.44
N ILE A 124 0.50 -23.24 13.61
CA ILE A 124 -0.93 -23.21 13.87
C ILE A 124 -1.35 -21.76 14.10
N THR A 125 -2.37 -21.32 13.38
CA THR A 125 -2.97 -19.99 13.54
C THR A 125 -4.40 -20.11 14.00
N VAL A 126 -4.78 -19.27 14.96
CA VAL A 126 -6.18 -19.10 15.38
C VAL A 126 -6.68 -17.75 14.88
N GLN A 127 -7.83 -17.76 14.21
CA GLN A 127 -8.38 -16.60 13.52
C GLN A 127 -9.85 -16.37 13.86
N ALA A 128 -10.30 -15.13 13.64
CA ALA A 128 -11.69 -14.68 13.81
C ALA A 128 -12.30 -15.02 15.18
N GLY A 129 -11.57 -14.76 16.26
CA GLY A 129 -12.07 -15.01 17.61
C GLY A 129 -12.19 -16.51 17.93
N GLY A 130 -11.39 -17.35 17.27
CA GLY A 130 -11.34 -18.80 17.51
C GLY A 130 -12.16 -19.63 16.52
N LYS A 131 -12.89 -18.98 15.61
CA LYS A 131 -13.76 -19.65 14.64
C LYS A 131 -13.00 -20.52 13.63
N PHE A 132 -11.81 -20.08 13.23
CA PHE A 132 -10.94 -20.83 12.32
C PHE A 132 -9.63 -21.18 13.00
N VAL A 133 -9.30 -22.47 13.00
CA VAL A 133 -8.00 -22.98 13.43
C VAL A 133 -7.35 -23.66 12.24
N ARG A 134 -6.18 -23.17 11.82
CA ARG A 134 -5.49 -23.62 10.62
C ARG A 134 -4.08 -24.07 10.94
N SER A 135 -3.68 -25.21 10.39
CA SER A 135 -2.31 -25.71 10.46
C SER A 135 -1.66 -25.57 9.09
N TRP A 136 -0.43 -25.05 9.07
CA TRP A 136 0.34 -24.73 7.88
C TRP A 136 1.68 -25.45 7.94
N HIS A 137 2.12 -25.97 6.82
CA HIS A 137 3.45 -26.56 6.74
C HIS A 137 4.52 -25.46 6.80
N SER A 138 5.42 -25.52 7.78
CA SER A 138 6.36 -24.42 8.08
C SER A 138 7.36 -24.15 6.95
N GLN A 139 7.70 -25.17 6.16
CA GLN A 139 8.65 -25.03 5.05
C GLN A 139 8.05 -24.36 3.81
N THR A 140 6.80 -24.70 3.47
CA THR A 140 6.17 -24.36 2.18
C THR A 140 5.05 -23.32 2.30
N GLY A 141 4.47 -23.15 3.49
CA GLY A 141 3.31 -22.30 3.71
C GLY A 141 1.99 -22.91 3.21
N ASN A 142 1.98 -24.19 2.83
CA ASN A 142 0.76 -24.88 2.40
C ASN A 142 -0.13 -25.19 3.59
N LEU A 143 -1.45 -25.07 3.40
CA LEU A 143 -2.43 -25.50 4.39
C LEU A 143 -2.37 -27.03 4.55
N HIS A 144 -2.25 -27.49 5.79
CA HIS A 144 -2.25 -28.91 6.17
C HIS A 144 -3.66 -29.37 6.56
N TRP A 145 -4.30 -28.67 7.50
CA TRP A 145 -5.69 -28.88 7.88
C TRP A 145 -6.33 -27.57 8.37
N GLU A 146 -7.65 -27.51 8.31
CA GLU A 146 -8.46 -26.41 8.83
C GLU A 146 -9.66 -26.97 9.58
N VAL A 147 -9.95 -26.39 10.75
CA VAL A 147 -11.08 -26.74 11.60
C VAL A 147 -11.92 -25.49 11.82
N TYR A 148 -13.23 -25.68 11.72
CA TYR A 148 -14.22 -24.68 12.05
C TYR A 148 -14.82 -24.97 13.42
N LEU A 149 -14.66 -24.03 14.36
CA LEU A 149 -15.24 -24.13 15.69
C LEU A 149 -16.55 -23.34 15.76
N SER A 150 -17.52 -23.84 16.54
CA SER A 150 -18.79 -23.15 16.79
C SER A 150 -18.59 -22.00 17.81
N ALA A 151 -17.79 -21.02 17.41
CA ALA A 151 -17.53 -19.80 18.15
C ALA A 151 -18.37 -18.65 17.58
N GLU A 152 -18.97 -17.85 18.46
CA GLU A 152 -19.40 -16.50 18.08
C GLU A 152 -18.18 -15.66 17.74
N GLU A 153 -18.37 -14.59 16.95
CA GLU A 153 -17.27 -13.66 16.63
C GLU A 153 -16.84 -12.92 17.90
N SER A 154 -15.89 -13.53 18.63
CA SER A 154 -15.25 -12.93 19.80
C SER A 154 -14.16 -11.95 19.37
N MET A 155 -13.78 -11.03 20.26
CA MET A 155 -12.76 -10.02 19.94
C MET A 155 -11.35 -10.62 19.77
N SER A 156 -11.05 -11.74 20.43
CA SER A 156 -9.78 -12.45 20.36
C SER A 156 -9.88 -13.82 21.03
N ALA A 157 -9.31 -14.85 20.42
CA ALA A 157 -9.18 -16.18 21.03
C ALA A 157 -7.70 -16.51 21.32
N PRO A 158 -7.30 -16.64 22.60
CA PRO A 158 -5.99 -17.14 22.93
C PRO A 158 -5.87 -18.63 22.61
N ALA A 159 -4.66 -19.06 22.27
CA ALA A 159 -4.33 -20.46 22.13
C ALA A 159 -2.95 -20.80 22.70
N SER A 160 -2.81 -22.04 23.15
CA SER A 160 -1.55 -22.59 23.65
C SER A 160 -1.44 -24.07 23.28
N PHE A 161 -0.29 -24.70 23.48
CA PHE A 161 -0.21 -26.15 23.46
C PHE A 161 -0.79 -26.73 24.77
N LEU A 162 -1.19 -28.00 24.80
CA LEU A 162 -1.63 -28.70 26.02
C LEU A 162 -0.46 -29.30 26.80
N SER A 163 0.62 -29.63 26.10
CA SER A 163 1.79 -30.28 26.67
C SER A 163 3.09 -29.75 26.04
N LYS A 164 4.22 -30.07 26.67
CA LYS A 164 5.56 -29.81 26.09
C LYS A 164 5.79 -30.55 24.78
N ASP A 165 5.16 -31.72 24.61
CA ASP A 165 5.24 -32.54 23.40
C ASP A 165 4.40 -31.97 22.25
N LYS A 166 3.53 -30.98 22.53
CA LYS A 166 2.72 -30.26 21.54
C LYS A 166 1.80 -31.17 20.72
N ASP A 167 1.29 -32.22 21.34
CA ASP A 167 0.38 -33.18 20.70
C ASP A 167 -1.04 -32.62 20.50
N ALA A 168 -1.46 -31.70 21.38
CA ALA A 168 -2.73 -31.00 21.27
C ALA A 168 -2.56 -29.47 21.43
N VAL A 169 -3.42 -28.72 20.76
CA VAL A 169 -3.58 -27.27 20.83
C VAL A 169 -4.88 -26.95 21.57
N LEU A 170 -4.79 -26.05 22.54
CA LEU A 170 -5.91 -25.50 23.27
C LEU A 170 -6.34 -24.20 22.63
N VAL A 171 -7.65 -24.05 22.41
CA VAL A 171 -8.24 -22.82 21.87
C VAL A 171 -9.40 -22.40 22.75
N ALA A 172 -9.28 -21.23 23.39
CA ALA A 172 -10.39 -20.66 24.15
C ALA A 172 -11.21 -19.73 23.25
N THR A 173 -12.47 -20.09 23.07
CA THR A 173 -13.48 -19.29 22.38
C THR A 173 -14.33 -18.55 23.41
N SER A 174 -15.35 -17.80 22.98
CA SER A 174 -16.26 -17.12 23.92
C SER A 174 -17.02 -18.10 24.83
N ASN A 175 -17.38 -19.27 24.33
CA ASN A 175 -18.27 -20.22 25.00
C ASN A 175 -17.60 -21.52 25.47
N ALA A 176 -16.46 -21.92 24.88
CA ALA A 176 -15.83 -23.19 25.17
C ALA A 176 -14.30 -23.18 25.00
N LEU A 177 -13.65 -24.09 25.72
CA LEU A 177 -12.26 -24.45 25.57
C LEU A 177 -12.16 -25.76 24.80
N TYR A 178 -11.50 -25.73 23.65
CA TYR A 178 -11.32 -26.90 22.79
C TYR A 178 -9.88 -27.39 22.88
N ALA A 179 -9.70 -28.70 23.01
CA ALA A 179 -8.42 -29.35 22.75
C ALA A 179 -8.47 -30.04 21.38
N LEU A 180 -7.61 -29.59 20.47
CA LEU A 180 -7.51 -30.10 19.10
C LEU A 180 -6.18 -30.80 18.92
N ARG A 181 -6.21 -32.02 18.40
CA ARG A 181 -4.99 -32.75 18.07
C ARG A 181 -4.19 -32.02 16.98
N THR A 182 -2.90 -31.83 17.17
CA THR A 182 -2.08 -31.03 16.24
C THR A 182 -1.86 -31.68 14.88
N SER A 183 -2.01 -33.02 14.80
CA SER A 183 -1.80 -33.77 13.56
C SER A 183 -2.93 -33.62 12.54
N ASP A 184 -4.19 -33.62 12.96
CA ASP A 184 -5.35 -33.57 12.04
C ASP A 184 -6.46 -32.59 12.46
N GLY A 185 -6.28 -31.87 13.57
CA GLY A 185 -7.23 -30.88 14.07
C GLY A 185 -8.47 -31.49 14.72
N LYS A 186 -8.55 -32.82 14.90
CA LYS A 186 -9.72 -33.42 15.56
C LYS A 186 -9.82 -32.98 17.00
N THR A 187 -11.05 -32.64 17.41
CA THR A 187 -11.37 -32.33 18.80
C THR A 187 -11.20 -33.58 19.66
N GLU A 188 -10.27 -33.53 20.61
CA GLU A 188 -10.07 -34.59 21.61
C GLU A 188 -11.08 -34.46 22.73
N TRP A 189 -11.30 -33.22 23.19
CA TRP A 189 -12.34 -32.88 24.16
C TRP A 189 -12.72 -31.40 24.05
N GLU A 190 -13.87 -31.10 24.63
CA GLU A 190 -14.45 -29.76 24.71
C GLU A 190 -14.93 -29.53 26.16
N ALA A 191 -14.59 -28.38 26.72
CA ALA A 191 -15.04 -27.95 28.04
C ALA A 191 -15.80 -26.63 27.93
N ASN A 192 -17.03 -26.60 28.40
CA ASN A 192 -17.85 -25.38 28.41
C ASN A 192 -17.24 -24.33 29.35
N LEU A 193 -17.05 -23.12 28.83
CA LEU A 193 -16.63 -21.97 29.61
C LEU A 193 -17.85 -21.20 30.09
N PRO A 194 -17.86 -20.71 31.34
CA PRO A 194 -19.00 -20.00 31.89
C PRO A 194 -19.09 -18.56 31.38
N ASP A 195 -20.28 -17.98 31.53
CA ASP A 195 -20.53 -16.54 31.36
C ASP A 195 -20.17 -16.02 29.94
N SER A 196 -20.40 -16.85 28.91
CA SER A 196 -20.06 -16.63 27.50
C SER A 196 -20.47 -15.26 26.93
N ASP A 197 -21.62 -14.76 27.38
CA ASP A 197 -22.21 -13.52 26.87
C ASP A 197 -21.57 -12.26 27.50
N THR A 198 -20.83 -12.44 28.60
CA THR A 198 -20.27 -11.33 29.40
C THR A 198 -18.76 -11.33 29.48
N VAL A 199 -18.09 -12.44 29.20
CA VAL A 199 -16.62 -12.51 29.16
C VAL A 199 -16.12 -11.96 27.83
N HIS A 200 -15.33 -10.88 27.88
CA HIS A 200 -14.79 -10.24 26.69
C HIS A 200 -13.48 -10.88 26.22
N ARG A 201 -12.65 -11.37 27.16
CA ARG A 201 -11.32 -11.91 26.86
C ARG A 201 -11.00 -13.07 27.80
N TRP A 202 -10.46 -14.13 27.23
CA TRP A 202 -9.87 -15.25 27.95
C TRP A 202 -8.35 -15.14 27.96
N TYR A 203 -7.74 -15.69 29.01
CA TYR A 203 -6.31 -15.86 29.19
C TYR A 203 -6.05 -17.32 29.52
N LEU A 204 -5.06 -17.93 28.86
CA LEU A 204 -4.69 -19.32 29.05
C LEU A 204 -3.32 -19.44 29.69
N SER A 205 -3.20 -20.40 30.60
CA SER A 205 -1.92 -20.80 31.20
C SER A 205 -1.94 -22.29 31.50
N LEU A 206 -0.83 -22.97 31.22
CA LEU A 206 -0.60 -24.35 31.64
C LEU A 206 0.07 -24.41 33.01
N ARG A 207 -0.44 -25.29 33.88
CA ARG A 207 0.19 -25.62 35.15
C ARG A 207 1.19 -26.76 35.00
N GLU A 208 2.07 -26.92 36.00
CA GLU A 208 3.08 -27.98 36.00
C GLU A 208 2.49 -29.40 36.11
N ASP A 209 1.31 -29.54 36.73
CA ASP A 209 0.51 -30.77 36.76
C ASP A 209 -0.21 -31.06 35.43
N GLY A 210 -0.08 -30.15 34.45
CA GLY A 210 -0.69 -30.19 33.13
C GLY A 210 -2.18 -29.85 33.11
N ASP A 211 -2.74 -29.37 34.23
CA ASP A 211 -4.07 -28.76 34.21
C ASP A 211 -4.02 -27.40 33.49
N VAL A 212 -5.12 -27.07 32.82
CA VAL A 212 -5.27 -25.81 32.08
C VAL A 212 -6.04 -24.82 32.94
N VAL A 213 -5.48 -23.62 33.07
CA VAL A 213 -6.15 -22.48 33.69
C VAL A 213 -6.66 -21.57 32.59
N ALA A 214 -7.97 -21.33 32.59
CA ALA A 214 -8.62 -20.30 31.78
C ALA A 214 -9.16 -19.19 32.71
N VAL A 215 -8.68 -17.96 32.51
CA VAL A 215 -9.16 -16.77 33.24
C VAL A 215 -9.90 -15.85 32.28
N GLY A 216 -11.18 -15.61 32.53
CA GLY A 216 -12.06 -14.77 31.73
C GLY A 216 -12.33 -13.44 32.41
N THR A 217 -12.16 -12.32 31.71
CA THR A 217 -12.46 -10.98 32.24
C THR A 217 -13.79 -10.44 31.68
N SER A 218 -14.67 -10.00 32.58
CA SER A 218 -15.95 -9.34 32.26
C SER A 218 -15.94 -7.90 32.76
N PRO A 219 -15.86 -6.89 31.86
CA PRO A 219 -15.81 -5.48 32.24
C PRO A 219 -16.98 -5.07 33.16
N GLY A 220 -16.68 -4.40 34.27
CA GLY A 220 -17.66 -3.88 35.23
C GLY A 220 -18.32 -4.93 36.12
N VAL A 221 -17.97 -6.21 36.00
CA VAL A 221 -18.69 -7.29 36.69
C VAL A 221 -17.75 -8.16 37.53
N ARG A 222 -17.02 -9.08 36.89
CA ARG A 222 -16.33 -10.18 37.57
C ARG A 222 -15.19 -10.74 36.72
N VAL A 223 -14.32 -11.52 37.35
CA VAL A 223 -13.35 -12.39 36.70
C VAL A 223 -13.74 -13.85 36.94
N ALA A 224 -13.85 -14.63 35.87
CA ALA A 224 -14.09 -16.06 35.92
C ALA A 224 -12.75 -16.80 35.91
N VAL A 225 -12.58 -17.77 36.80
CA VAL A 225 -11.41 -18.66 36.83
C VAL A 225 -11.90 -20.09 36.67
N VAL A 226 -11.40 -20.78 35.65
CA VAL A 226 -11.76 -22.16 35.33
C VAL A 226 -10.48 -22.98 35.26
N ILE A 227 -10.45 -24.10 35.99
CA ILE A 227 -9.38 -25.08 35.94
C ILE A 227 -9.94 -26.33 35.29
N VAL A 228 -9.36 -26.73 34.16
CA VAL A 228 -9.77 -27.88 33.36
C VAL A 228 -8.66 -28.92 33.42
N GLY A 229 -9.02 -30.16 33.74
CA GLY A 229 -8.09 -31.28 33.70
C GLY A 229 -7.67 -31.64 32.28
N GLN A 230 -6.60 -32.42 32.13
CA GLN A 230 -6.16 -32.94 30.82
C GLN A 230 -7.22 -33.80 30.13
N ASP A 231 -8.19 -34.35 30.87
CA ASP A 231 -9.33 -35.12 30.35
C ASP A 231 -10.51 -34.24 29.89
N GLY A 232 -10.34 -32.91 29.91
CA GLY A 232 -11.37 -31.94 29.53
C GLY A 232 -12.43 -31.71 30.60
N LYS A 233 -12.33 -32.33 31.78
CA LYS A 233 -13.30 -32.10 32.86
C LYS A 233 -12.94 -30.86 33.66
N VAL A 234 -13.93 -29.99 33.85
CA VAL A 234 -13.81 -28.82 34.73
C VAL A 234 -13.65 -29.30 36.18
N LYS A 235 -12.48 -29.05 36.77
CA LYS A 235 -12.18 -29.37 38.18
C LYS A 235 -12.67 -28.27 39.11
N THR A 236 -12.41 -27.02 38.74
CA THR A 236 -12.72 -25.85 39.56
C THR A 236 -13.30 -24.75 38.69
N GLN A 237 -14.36 -24.12 39.17
CA GLN A 237 -14.94 -22.93 38.56
C GLN A 237 -15.24 -21.91 39.66
N ARG A 238 -14.66 -20.71 39.55
CA ARG A 238 -14.85 -19.62 40.52
C ARG A 238 -15.16 -18.31 39.81
N ARG A 239 -15.97 -17.49 40.47
CA ARG A 239 -16.27 -16.11 40.05
C ARG A 239 -15.77 -15.18 41.13
N VAL A 240 -14.87 -14.27 40.76
CA VAL A 240 -14.26 -13.30 41.67
C VAL A 240 -14.81 -11.91 41.34
N PRO A 241 -15.41 -11.17 42.29
CA PRO A 241 -15.89 -9.81 42.05
C PRO A 241 -14.77 -8.89 41.59
N ALA A 242 -14.99 -8.16 40.49
CA ALA A 242 -13.97 -7.30 39.88
C ALA A 242 -14.60 -6.13 39.12
N GLN A 243 -15.40 -5.31 39.81
CA GLN A 243 -16.11 -4.16 39.20
C GLN A 243 -15.16 -3.09 38.64
N TRP A 244 -13.91 -3.08 39.07
CA TRP A 244 -12.86 -2.18 38.60
C TRP A 244 -12.28 -2.56 37.24
N VAL A 245 -12.57 -3.76 36.71
CA VAL A 245 -12.09 -4.18 35.39
C VAL A 245 -12.85 -3.40 34.33
N LYS A 246 -12.12 -2.70 33.47
CA LYS A 246 -12.65 -1.94 32.32
C LYS A 246 -11.95 -2.40 31.04
N ASN A 247 -12.37 -1.87 29.89
CA ASN A 247 -11.74 -2.18 28.60
C ASN A 247 -10.26 -1.75 28.53
N GLU A 248 -9.86 -0.75 29.32
CA GLU A 248 -8.49 -0.22 29.39
C GLU A 248 -7.59 -1.00 30.37
N THR A 249 -8.16 -1.91 31.16
CA THR A 249 -7.41 -2.74 32.10
C THR A 249 -6.51 -3.71 31.33
N SER A 250 -5.20 -3.66 31.60
CA SER A 250 -4.24 -4.62 31.04
C SER A 250 -4.03 -5.77 32.03
N CYS A 251 -4.24 -7.01 31.59
CA CYS A 251 -4.07 -8.20 32.44
C CYS A 251 -3.17 -9.24 31.76
N GLN A 252 -2.45 -10.02 32.57
CA GLN A 252 -1.61 -11.14 32.14
C GLN A 252 -1.61 -12.28 33.18
N ALA A 253 -1.45 -13.52 32.70
CA ALA A 253 -1.15 -14.66 33.56
C ALA A 253 0.33 -14.65 33.96
N VAL A 254 0.62 -14.79 35.26
CA VAL A 254 1.98 -14.68 35.81
C VAL A 254 2.18 -15.73 36.90
N GLY A 255 3.11 -16.66 36.68
CA GLY A 255 3.33 -17.82 37.54
C GLY A 255 2.02 -18.58 37.78
N GLU A 256 1.64 -18.75 39.04
CA GLU A 256 0.37 -19.39 39.42
C GLU A 256 -0.76 -18.38 39.72
N GLY A 257 -0.63 -17.15 39.20
CA GLY A 257 -1.56 -16.06 39.45
C GLY A 257 -1.98 -15.31 38.19
N PHE A 258 -2.89 -14.37 38.39
CA PHE A 258 -3.40 -13.46 37.38
C PHE A 258 -3.20 -12.03 37.85
N LEU A 259 -2.45 -11.23 37.07
CA LEU A 259 -2.11 -9.85 37.42
C LEU A 259 -2.77 -8.90 36.43
N CYS A 260 -3.43 -7.87 36.97
CA CYS A 260 -4.02 -6.79 36.17
C CYS A 260 -3.51 -5.43 36.63
N TYR A 261 -3.36 -4.49 35.71
CA TYR A 261 -3.16 -3.07 35.98
C TYR A 261 -4.45 -2.31 35.70
N THR A 262 -4.89 -1.49 36.65
CA THR A 262 -6.01 -0.57 36.46
C THR A 262 -5.55 0.89 36.50
N PRO A 263 -5.82 1.69 35.43
CA PRO A 263 -5.43 3.10 35.38
C PRO A 263 -6.12 3.96 36.44
N ASP A 264 -7.40 3.69 36.77
CA ASP A 264 -8.22 4.54 37.65
C ASP A 264 -7.62 4.74 39.04
N THR A 265 -7.07 3.67 39.60
CA THR A 265 -6.44 3.68 40.94
C THR A 265 -4.93 3.54 40.87
N ALA A 266 -4.35 3.54 39.66
CA ALA A 266 -2.93 3.32 39.40
C ALA A 266 -2.34 2.17 40.23
N SER A 267 -3.04 1.02 40.25
CA SER A 267 -2.67 -0.13 41.08
C SER A 267 -2.62 -1.44 40.28
N LEU A 268 -1.74 -2.33 40.73
CA LEU A 268 -1.65 -3.71 40.28
C LEU A 268 -2.51 -4.60 41.17
N GLN A 269 -3.40 -5.38 40.56
CA GLN A 269 -4.36 -6.27 41.21
C GLN A 269 -3.92 -7.70 40.94
N PHE A 270 -3.45 -8.41 41.96
CA PHE A 270 -3.01 -9.81 41.85
C PHE A 270 -4.06 -10.76 42.39
N LEU A 271 -4.37 -11.82 41.64
CA LEU A 271 -5.25 -12.90 42.06
C LEU A 271 -4.49 -14.23 42.02
N SER A 272 -4.47 -14.95 43.16
CA SER A 272 -4.03 -16.34 43.15
C SER A 272 -5.07 -17.21 42.44
N VAL A 273 -4.66 -17.90 41.37
CA VAL A 273 -5.56 -18.74 40.58
C VAL A 273 -6.02 -19.94 41.40
N GLN A 274 -5.14 -20.52 42.22
CA GLN A 274 -5.45 -21.70 43.05
C GLN A 274 -6.58 -21.40 44.05
N ASP A 275 -6.32 -20.54 45.04
CA ASP A 275 -7.23 -20.36 46.19
C ASP A 275 -7.69 -18.91 46.42
N GLY A 276 -7.22 -17.94 45.62
CA GLY A 276 -7.47 -16.52 45.88
C GLY A 276 -8.93 -16.09 45.69
N GLN A 277 -9.64 -15.72 46.75
CA GLN A 277 -11.02 -15.23 46.61
C GLN A 277 -11.14 -13.72 46.34
N VAL A 278 -10.05 -12.97 46.54
CA VAL A 278 -10.01 -11.51 46.43
C VAL A 278 -8.71 -11.10 45.73
N PHE A 279 -8.77 -10.02 44.95
CA PHE A 279 -7.57 -9.40 44.38
C PHE A 279 -6.79 -8.66 45.47
N VAL A 280 -5.48 -8.87 45.50
CA VAL A 280 -4.56 -8.15 46.38
C VAL A 280 -4.04 -6.93 45.62
N PRO A 281 -4.40 -5.70 46.02
CA PRO A 281 -3.92 -4.49 45.39
C PRO A 281 -2.47 -4.19 45.83
N THR A 282 -1.68 -3.65 44.92
CA THR A 282 -0.36 -3.05 45.18
C THR A 282 -0.28 -1.76 44.38
N ALA A 283 -0.14 -0.62 45.05
CA ALA A 283 -0.10 0.66 44.34
C ALA A 283 1.21 0.76 43.53
N VAL A 284 1.16 1.33 42.33
CA VAL A 284 2.38 1.52 41.51
C VAL A 284 3.40 2.42 42.23
N SER A 285 2.91 3.34 43.08
CA SER A 285 3.74 4.17 43.96
C SER A 285 4.47 3.38 45.06
N GLU A 286 3.90 2.28 45.55
CA GLU A 286 4.57 1.40 46.54
C GLU A 286 5.77 0.67 45.92
N LEU A 287 5.75 0.48 44.59
CA LEU A 287 6.87 -0.09 43.84
C LEU A 287 7.94 0.97 43.47
N GLY A 288 7.74 2.23 43.83
CA GLY A 288 8.66 3.33 43.54
C GLY A 288 8.43 4.02 42.19
N PHE A 289 7.29 3.78 41.53
CA PHE A 289 6.99 4.34 40.20
C PHE A 289 5.79 5.29 40.23
N SER A 290 5.74 6.22 39.27
CA SER A 290 4.58 7.08 39.03
C SER A 290 3.88 6.62 37.76
N ALA A 291 2.60 6.28 37.85
CA ALA A 291 1.82 5.88 36.68
C ALA A 291 1.70 7.02 35.68
N THR A 292 1.69 6.67 34.39
CA THR A 292 1.46 7.58 33.27
C THR A 292 0.34 7.04 32.38
N ALA A 293 -0.08 7.81 31.37
CA ALA A 293 -1.06 7.36 30.39
C ALA A 293 -0.60 6.13 29.57
N GLU A 294 0.70 5.82 29.55
CA GLU A 294 1.27 4.68 28.81
C GLU A 294 1.49 3.45 29.71
N THR A 295 1.09 3.50 30.99
CA THR A 295 1.36 2.40 31.93
C THR A 295 0.53 1.17 31.58
N CYS A 296 1.17 0.03 31.34
CA CYS A 296 0.49 -1.23 31.01
C CYS A 296 1.36 -2.47 31.28
N LEU A 297 0.71 -3.65 31.37
CA LEU A 297 1.40 -4.95 31.48
C LEU A 297 1.67 -5.56 30.11
N GLU A 298 2.88 -6.07 29.93
CA GLU A 298 3.33 -6.81 28.75
C GLU A 298 3.71 -8.25 29.13
N PRO A 299 3.29 -9.25 28.33
CA PRO A 299 3.61 -10.64 28.61
C PRO A 299 5.08 -10.91 28.30
N VAL A 300 5.69 -11.79 29.10
CA VAL A 300 7.02 -12.35 28.81
C VAL A 300 6.82 -13.68 28.10
N SER A 301 7.49 -13.84 26.96
CA SER A 301 7.37 -15.03 26.11
C SER A 301 7.85 -16.29 26.83
N THR A 302 7.17 -17.43 26.68
CA THR A 302 7.57 -18.71 27.29
C THR A 302 7.43 -19.88 26.31
N GLU A 303 8.08 -21.00 26.64
CA GLU A 303 7.87 -22.24 25.91
C GLU A 303 6.54 -22.91 26.27
N ALA A 304 5.91 -23.53 25.28
CA ALA A 304 4.71 -24.36 25.41
C ALA A 304 3.45 -23.70 26.02
N GLY A 305 3.43 -22.38 26.23
CA GLY A 305 2.24 -21.67 26.75
C GLY A 305 2.07 -21.71 28.27
N ALA A 306 3.12 -22.07 29.02
CA ALA A 306 3.15 -21.90 30.48
C ALA A 306 3.19 -20.40 30.84
N ALA A 307 2.60 -20.00 31.97
CA ALA A 307 2.76 -18.61 32.42
C ALA A 307 4.21 -18.35 32.84
N SER A 308 4.77 -17.21 32.39
CA SER A 308 6.07 -16.75 32.88
C SER A 308 5.98 -16.41 34.36
N GLN A 309 7.03 -16.68 35.13
CA GLN A 309 7.17 -16.19 36.51
C GLN A 309 7.36 -14.66 36.58
N TRP A 310 7.61 -14.05 35.42
CA TRP A 310 7.84 -12.62 35.28
C TRP A 310 6.86 -11.97 34.33
N VAL A 311 6.65 -10.68 34.53
CA VAL A 311 5.85 -9.82 33.67
C VAL A 311 6.54 -8.47 33.57
N LEU A 312 6.40 -7.82 32.42
CA LEU A 312 6.93 -6.48 32.21
C LEU A 312 5.85 -5.45 32.52
N LEU A 313 6.21 -4.44 33.29
CA LEU A 313 5.42 -3.23 33.48
C LEU A 313 6.05 -2.13 32.64
N ARG A 314 5.36 -1.67 31.60
CA ARG A 314 5.70 -0.43 30.91
C ARG A 314 5.18 0.73 31.74
N ILE A 315 6.05 1.70 32.04
CA ILE A 315 5.69 2.92 32.80
C ILE A 315 5.60 4.09 31.84
N SER A 316 6.55 4.20 30.91
CA SER A 316 6.56 5.14 29.77
C SER A 316 7.31 4.52 28.58
N ARG A 317 7.37 5.19 27.43
CA ARG A 317 8.16 4.74 26.25
C ARG A 317 9.64 4.47 26.51
N GLN A 318 10.20 5.00 27.59
CA GLN A 318 11.62 4.84 27.92
C GLN A 318 11.83 4.35 29.36
N HIS A 319 10.81 3.77 29.99
CA HIS A 319 10.93 3.25 31.34
C HIS A 319 10.05 2.01 31.51
N MET A 320 10.70 0.89 31.82
CA MET A 320 10.04 -0.38 32.10
C MET A 320 10.53 -0.95 33.44
N ALA A 321 9.82 -1.93 33.97
CA ALA A 321 10.27 -2.72 35.12
C ALA A 321 9.91 -4.19 34.91
N LEU A 322 10.82 -5.08 35.29
CA LEU A 322 10.56 -6.52 35.35
C LEU A 322 10.00 -6.84 36.73
N LEU A 323 8.80 -7.41 36.79
CA LEU A 323 8.09 -7.74 38.01
C LEU A 323 7.97 -9.25 38.19
N SER A 324 7.88 -9.69 39.45
CA SER A 324 7.45 -11.03 39.83
C SER A 324 6.26 -10.91 40.78
N ALA A 325 5.26 -11.77 40.60
CA ALA A 325 4.03 -11.74 41.38
C ALA A 325 3.84 -13.06 42.13
N SER A 326 3.39 -12.97 43.37
CA SER A 326 3.09 -14.11 44.24
C SER A 326 1.93 -13.79 45.17
N SER A 327 1.46 -14.78 45.94
CA SER A 327 0.43 -14.58 46.97
C SER A 327 0.81 -13.55 48.05
N LYS A 328 2.09 -13.23 48.20
CA LYS A 328 2.61 -12.22 49.14
C LYS A 328 2.65 -10.80 48.57
N GLY A 329 2.20 -10.60 47.33
CA GLY A 329 2.23 -9.31 46.63
C GLY A 329 3.20 -9.29 45.44
N VAL A 330 3.28 -8.13 44.79
CA VAL A 330 4.12 -7.87 43.62
C VAL A 330 5.49 -7.33 44.04
N LYS A 331 6.56 -7.83 43.41
CA LYS A 331 7.94 -7.40 43.67
C LYS A 331 8.63 -6.95 42.39
N VAL A 332 9.41 -5.87 42.48
CA VAL A 332 10.30 -5.43 41.41
C VAL A 332 11.54 -6.34 41.40
N VAL A 333 11.75 -7.07 40.31
CA VAL A 333 12.96 -7.87 40.09
C VAL A 333 14.08 -6.97 39.59
N ARG A 334 13.75 -6.08 38.65
CA ARG A 334 14.71 -5.12 38.09
C ARG A 334 13.99 -3.88 37.54
N ASP A 335 14.49 -2.70 37.89
CA ASP A 335 14.10 -1.44 37.27
C ASP A 335 14.93 -1.18 36.01
N LEU A 336 14.28 -0.70 34.94
CA LEU A 336 14.86 -0.52 33.61
C LEU A 336 14.64 0.92 33.12
N PRO A 337 15.36 1.91 33.66
CA PRO A 337 15.30 3.29 33.20
C PRO A 337 15.97 3.43 31.82
N LYS A 338 15.45 4.32 30.97
CA LYS A 338 15.92 4.60 29.60
C LYS A 338 15.82 3.43 28.61
N VAL A 339 15.06 2.39 28.95
CA VAL A 339 14.82 1.22 28.10
C VAL A 339 13.55 1.42 27.29
N GLU A 340 13.65 1.31 25.96
CA GLU A 340 12.53 1.43 25.03
C GLU A 340 11.68 0.15 24.97
N ALA A 341 12.34 -1.01 24.99
CA ALA A 341 11.69 -2.32 24.95
C ALA A 341 12.55 -3.39 25.63
N ALA A 342 11.91 -4.41 26.20
CA ALA A 342 12.57 -5.55 26.83
C ALA A 342 11.75 -6.83 26.63
N ASP A 343 12.41 -7.99 26.66
CA ASP A 343 11.79 -9.31 26.76
C ASP A 343 12.82 -10.32 27.30
N VAL A 344 12.36 -11.46 27.79
CA VAL A 344 13.21 -12.54 28.30
C VAL A 344 13.34 -13.62 27.23
N ALA A 345 14.57 -14.07 27.01
CA ALA A 345 14.86 -15.16 26.11
C ALA A 345 15.45 -16.35 26.86
N TYR A 346 15.19 -17.54 26.32
CA TYR A 346 15.48 -18.82 26.95
C TYR A 346 16.36 -19.68 26.00
N ASP A 347 17.39 -20.33 26.55
CA ASP A 347 18.17 -21.38 25.89
C ASP A 347 18.61 -22.43 26.94
N GLY A 348 17.86 -23.52 27.04
CA GLY A 348 18.02 -24.51 28.10
C GLY A 348 17.73 -23.91 29.47
N GLU A 349 18.71 -23.94 30.38
CA GLU A 349 18.59 -23.33 31.71
C GLU A 349 18.88 -21.82 31.72
N ASN A 350 19.47 -21.28 30.65
CA ASN A 350 19.83 -19.87 30.58
C ASN A 350 18.59 -19.01 30.39
N LYS A 351 18.42 -18.01 31.27
CA LYS A 351 17.32 -17.04 31.24
C LYS A 351 17.92 -15.64 31.17
N VAL A 352 17.92 -15.04 29.98
CA VAL A 352 18.54 -13.73 29.75
C VAL A 352 17.48 -12.70 29.45
N LEU A 353 17.45 -11.65 30.26
CA LEU A 353 16.69 -10.43 29.98
C LEU A 353 17.43 -9.62 28.92
N LEU A 354 16.80 -9.40 27.77
CA LEU A 354 17.31 -8.52 26.73
C LEU A 354 16.59 -7.18 26.81
N THR A 355 17.36 -6.10 26.83
CA THR A 355 16.86 -4.73 26.89
C THR A 355 17.39 -3.92 25.73
N VAL A 356 16.59 -3.02 25.20
CA VAL A 356 16.94 -2.12 24.11
C VAL A 356 16.89 -0.69 24.58
N GLN A 357 18.01 0.02 24.44
CA GLN A 357 18.17 1.42 24.82
C GLN A 357 18.72 2.24 23.66
N ARG A 358 18.30 3.49 23.55
CA ARG A 358 18.83 4.40 22.53
C ARG A 358 20.13 5.04 23.01
N ALA A 359 21.20 4.82 22.27
CA ALA A 359 22.52 5.37 22.61
C ALA A 359 22.71 6.76 22.02
N ASP A 360 22.26 6.99 20.77
CA ASP A 360 22.26 8.29 20.10
C ASP A 360 21.11 8.36 19.06
N PRO A 361 20.91 9.48 18.34
CA PRO A 361 19.85 9.60 17.34
C PRO A 361 19.95 8.63 16.16
N GLU A 362 21.08 7.96 15.94
CA GLU A 362 21.31 7.06 14.80
C GLU A 362 21.44 5.59 15.19
N THR A 363 21.62 5.32 16.48
CA THR A 363 21.97 3.99 16.97
C THR A 363 21.24 3.60 18.25
N VAL A 364 20.95 2.31 18.30
CA VAL A 364 20.30 1.63 19.41
C VAL A 364 21.23 0.52 19.88
N GLU A 365 21.32 0.33 21.19
CA GLU A 365 22.09 -0.73 21.82
C GLU A 365 21.14 -1.71 22.47
N PHE A 366 21.32 -3.00 22.19
CA PHE A 366 20.67 -4.05 22.96
C PHE A 366 21.67 -4.73 23.87
N THR A 367 21.31 -4.95 25.12
CA THR A 367 22.13 -5.57 26.16
C THR A 367 21.43 -6.79 26.73
N GLY A 368 22.21 -7.78 27.18
CA GLY A 368 21.70 -8.98 27.83
C GLY A 368 22.14 -9.05 29.29
N VAL A 369 21.22 -9.41 30.18
CA VAL A 369 21.50 -9.65 31.60
C VAL A 369 20.98 -11.03 31.97
N ASP A 370 21.85 -11.85 32.56
CA ASP A 370 21.44 -13.15 33.11
C ASP A 370 20.60 -12.95 34.37
N LEU A 371 19.37 -13.49 34.38
CA LEU A 371 18.44 -13.33 35.51
C LEU A 371 18.79 -14.19 36.72
N THR A 372 19.69 -15.17 36.57
CA THR A 372 20.12 -16.04 37.68
C THR A 372 21.29 -15.44 38.45
N THR A 373 22.32 -14.97 37.72
CA THR A 373 23.54 -14.38 38.30
C THR A 373 23.46 -12.86 38.42
N MET A 374 22.50 -12.23 37.74
CA MET A 374 22.39 -10.77 37.57
C MET A 374 23.61 -10.13 36.90
N SER A 375 24.45 -10.92 36.21
CA SER A 375 25.62 -10.44 35.47
C SER A 375 25.28 -10.06 34.04
N GLU A 376 25.94 -9.01 33.53
CA GLU A 376 25.81 -8.62 32.12
C GLU A 376 26.49 -9.64 31.18
N GLN A 377 25.79 -9.99 30.10
CA GLN A 377 26.24 -10.93 29.08
C GLN A 377 26.82 -10.17 27.89
N ILE A 378 28.12 -9.86 27.98
CA ILE A 378 28.85 -9.10 26.96
C ILE A 378 28.88 -9.84 25.63
N ASP A 379 28.72 -11.16 25.58
CA ASP A 379 28.65 -11.93 24.33
C ASP A 379 27.33 -11.75 23.56
N VAL A 380 26.30 -11.17 24.21
CA VAL A 380 24.95 -10.93 23.65
C VAL A 380 24.72 -9.46 23.27
N SER A 381 25.36 -8.50 23.94
CA SER A 381 25.10 -7.06 23.74
C SER A 381 25.68 -6.44 22.45
N GLN A 382 24.90 -5.76 21.61
CA GLN A 382 25.42 -5.11 20.39
C GLN A 382 24.72 -3.78 20.09
N ARG A 383 25.49 -2.86 19.52
CA ARG A 383 25.00 -1.59 18.97
C ARG A 383 24.69 -1.71 17.48
N ILE A 384 23.55 -1.20 17.06
CA ILE A 384 23.04 -1.25 15.69
C ILE A 384 22.57 0.12 15.23
N SER A 385 22.60 0.37 13.92
CA SER A 385 22.07 1.61 13.34
C SER A 385 20.56 1.55 13.19
N VAL A 386 19.85 2.33 14.01
CA VAL A 386 18.41 2.53 14.00
C VAL A 386 18.16 4.02 14.20
N MET A 387 17.94 4.72 13.09
CA MET A 387 17.73 6.17 13.07
C MET A 387 16.48 6.56 13.86
N ALA A 388 16.52 7.70 14.53
CA ALA A 388 15.42 8.27 15.30
C ALA A 388 14.19 8.59 14.44
N VAL A 389 14.36 8.69 13.12
CA VAL A 389 13.26 8.80 12.14
C VAL A 389 12.31 7.59 12.15
N HIS A 390 12.68 6.49 12.80
CA HIS A 390 11.80 5.33 13.00
C HIS A 390 10.96 5.40 14.28
N GLY A 391 11.18 6.43 15.11
CA GLY A 391 10.62 6.51 16.45
C GLY A 391 11.30 5.56 17.43
N SER A 392 10.65 5.32 18.58
CA SER A 392 11.09 4.38 19.60
C SER A 392 10.76 2.94 19.21
N ILE A 393 11.53 1.99 19.74
CA ILE A 393 11.20 0.56 19.62
C ILE A 393 10.01 0.23 20.53
N GLU A 394 8.92 -0.27 19.95
CA GLU A 394 7.72 -0.66 20.71
C GLU A 394 7.91 -2.04 21.38
N LYS A 395 8.41 -3.01 20.62
CA LYS A 395 8.52 -4.41 21.06
C LYS A 395 9.75 -5.09 20.48
N ILE A 396 10.28 -6.07 21.22
CA ILE A 396 11.33 -6.95 20.74
C ILE A 396 10.92 -8.42 20.83
N PHE A 397 11.51 -9.23 19.96
CA PHE A 397 11.36 -10.68 19.95
C PHE A 397 12.76 -11.30 19.91
N PRO A 398 13.37 -11.54 21.07
CA PRO A 398 14.70 -12.13 21.14
C PRO A 398 14.69 -13.64 20.91
N MET A 399 15.80 -14.17 20.40
CA MET A 399 16.11 -15.59 20.33
C MET A 399 17.55 -15.80 20.81
N LEU A 400 17.73 -16.60 21.85
CA LEU A 400 19.03 -17.08 22.26
C LEU A 400 19.41 -18.35 21.49
N PHE A 401 20.71 -18.54 21.31
CA PHE A 401 21.25 -19.78 20.80
C PHE A 401 22.69 -19.96 21.25
N THR A 402 23.09 -21.20 21.48
CA THR A 402 24.48 -21.54 21.72
C THR A 402 25.26 -21.62 20.40
N ARG A 403 26.38 -20.87 20.31
CA ARG A 403 27.22 -20.81 19.11
C ARG A 403 28.04 -22.09 18.96
N LYS A 404 27.93 -22.77 17.82
CA LYS A 404 28.67 -24.02 17.54
C LYS A 404 30.20 -23.90 17.58
N LYS A 405 30.76 -22.71 17.32
CA LYS A 405 32.22 -22.51 17.18
C LYS A 405 32.94 -22.43 18.53
N ASP A 406 32.32 -21.79 19.52
CA ASP A 406 32.94 -21.45 20.81
C ASP A 406 32.05 -21.78 22.03
N SER A 407 30.88 -22.38 21.81
CA SER A 407 29.90 -22.72 22.85
C SER A 407 29.45 -21.52 23.70
N LYS A 408 29.69 -20.29 23.22
CA LYS A 408 29.22 -19.06 23.85
C LYS A 408 27.79 -18.76 23.44
N LEU A 409 27.09 -18.03 24.29
CA LEU A 409 25.74 -17.58 24.00
C LEU A 409 25.75 -16.51 22.88
N GLY A 410 24.85 -16.65 21.92
CA GLY A 410 24.54 -15.65 20.90
C GLY A 410 23.07 -15.26 20.97
N ALA A 411 22.74 -14.09 20.42
CA ALA A 411 21.36 -13.65 20.33
C ALA A 411 21.02 -13.10 18.94
N LYS A 412 19.77 -13.35 18.53
CA LYS A 412 19.09 -12.61 17.48
C LYS A 412 18.00 -11.77 18.13
N VAL A 413 17.82 -10.55 17.64
CA VAL A 413 16.76 -9.68 18.13
C VAL A 413 16.03 -9.09 16.94
N LEU A 414 14.75 -9.37 16.83
CA LEU A 414 13.84 -8.63 15.95
C LEU A 414 13.21 -7.51 16.76
N MET A 415 13.30 -6.29 16.26
CA MET A 415 12.77 -5.09 16.87
C MET A 415 11.68 -4.51 15.97
N VAL A 416 10.53 -4.18 16.57
CA VAL A 416 9.42 -3.49 15.91
C VAL A 416 9.42 -2.05 16.37
N ALA A 417 9.65 -1.12 15.44
CA ALA A 417 9.63 0.30 15.72
C ALA A 417 8.20 0.88 15.62
N GLN A 418 8.03 2.09 16.17
CA GLN A 418 6.75 2.79 16.20
C GLN A 418 6.16 3.07 14.80
N ASP A 419 7.02 3.31 13.81
CA ASP A 419 6.64 3.51 12.42
C ASP A 419 6.35 2.21 11.66
N TYR A 420 6.29 1.07 12.35
CA TYR A 420 6.12 -0.29 11.83
C TYR A 420 7.34 -0.85 11.09
N SER A 421 8.48 -0.15 11.09
CA SER A 421 9.71 -0.72 10.53
C SER A 421 10.23 -1.88 11.38
N LEU A 422 10.73 -2.91 10.70
CA LEU A 422 11.35 -4.08 11.31
C LEU A 422 12.87 -3.95 11.22
N HIS A 423 13.55 -4.14 12.34
CA HIS A 423 15.01 -4.19 12.39
C HIS A 423 15.43 -5.51 13.00
N CYS A 424 16.25 -6.29 12.30
CA CYS A 424 16.76 -7.56 12.82
C CYS A 424 18.26 -7.50 12.97
N ALA A 425 18.72 -7.78 14.20
CA ALA A 425 20.14 -7.79 14.55
C ALA A 425 20.62 -9.21 14.88
N HIS A 426 21.87 -9.49 14.50
CA HIS A 426 22.52 -10.78 14.72
C HIS A 426 23.88 -10.58 15.35
N LYS A 427 24.00 -10.94 16.62
CA LYS A 427 25.31 -10.97 17.25
C LYS A 427 26.02 -12.30 17.00
N ALA A 428 26.42 -12.49 15.74
CA ALA A 428 27.20 -13.63 15.25
C ALA A 428 27.95 -13.34 13.93
N GLY A 429 28.22 -12.06 13.63
CA GLY A 429 28.99 -11.65 12.45
C GLY A 429 28.20 -11.51 11.15
N LYS A 430 26.86 -11.43 11.20
CA LYS A 430 26.00 -11.14 10.03
C LYS A 430 25.49 -9.70 10.07
N SER A 431 25.34 -9.07 8.92
CA SER A 431 24.82 -7.71 8.81
C SER A 431 23.36 -7.64 9.29
N PRO A 432 22.98 -6.63 10.08
CA PRO A 432 21.59 -6.38 10.38
C PRO A 432 20.82 -6.01 9.10
N TRP A 433 19.53 -6.30 9.06
CA TRP A 433 18.65 -5.91 7.95
C TRP A 433 17.44 -5.13 8.47
N ARG A 434 16.80 -4.39 7.56
CA ARG A 434 15.65 -3.54 7.82
C ARG A 434 14.55 -3.77 6.79
N ARG A 435 13.29 -3.68 7.23
CA ARG A 435 12.11 -3.68 6.34
C ARG A 435 11.16 -2.54 6.69
N GLU A 436 10.59 -1.91 5.67
CA GLU A 436 9.67 -0.77 5.77
C GLU A 436 8.22 -1.22 5.60
N GLU A 437 7.63 -1.78 6.66
CA GLU A 437 6.28 -2.36 6.61
C GLU A 437 5.15 -1.30 6.69
N ALA A 438 5.49 -0.04 6.98
CA ALA A 438 4.54 1.08 6.95
C ALA A 438 3.92 1.28 5.56
N LEU A 439 4.65 0.91 4.50
CA LEU A 439 4.20 1.03 3.11
C LEU A 439 2.97 0.18 2.79
N ALA A 440 2.69 -0.88 3.56
CA ALA A 440 1.44 -1.64 3.50
C ALA A 440 0.21 -0.85 4.01
N TYR A 441 0.42 0.35 4.55
CA TYR A 441 -0.59 1.24 5.11
C TYR A 441 -0.63 2.60 4.38
N MET A 442 -0.28 2.61 3.09
CA MET A 442 -0.38 3.82 2.27
C MET A 442 -1.84 4.29 2.18
N VAL A 443 -2.05 5.59 2.43
CA VAL A 443 -3.38 6.23 2.43
C VAL A 443 -3.48 7.39 1.43
N ALA A 444 -2.35 7.99 1.06
CA ALA A 444 -2.29 9.03 0.05
C ALA A 444 -0.98 8.94 -0.72
N VAL A 445 -1.02 9.31 -1.99
CA VAL A 445 0.14 9.30 -2.87
C VAL A 445 -0.03 10.33 -3.97
N GLU A 446 1.07 11.03 -4.28
CA GLU A 446 1.19 11.92 -5.42
C GLU A 446 2.51 11.63 -6.14
N MET A 447 2.54 11.84 -7.46
CA MET A 447 3.76 11.78 -8.26
C MET A 447 4.18 13.20 -8.64
N VAL A 448 5.41 13.57 -8.29
CA VAL A 448 5.96 14.90 -8.54
C VAL A 448 7.13 14.77 -9.50
N ASP A 449 7.22 15.68 -10.46
CA ASP A 449 8.34 15.76 -11.40
C ASP A 449 9.67 15.96 -10.66
N LEU A 450 10.74 15.38 -11.22
CA LEU A 450 12.09 15.71 -10.76
C LEU A 450 12.49 17.10 -11.25
N PRO A 451 13.39 17.80 -10.53
CA PRO A 451 13.85 19.10 -10.96
C PRO A 451 14.67 18.97 -12.25
N VAL A 452 14.47 19.95 -13.14
CA VAL A 452 15.36 20.15 -14.29
C VAL A 452 16.73 20.63 -13.81
N SER A 453 17.79 20.29 -14.54
CA SER A 453 19.14 20.75 -14.20
C SER A 453 19.28 22.27 -14.35
N GLU A 454 20.24 22.88 -13.64
CA GLU A 454 20.45 24.34 -13.71
C GLU A 454 20.76 24.86 -15.12
N ASN A 455 21.43 24.05 -15.94
CA ASN A 455 21.66 24.39 -17.35
C ASN A 455 20.37 24.31 -18.16
N GLU A 456 19.48 23.34 -17.87
CA GLU A 456 18.18 23.20 -18.52
C GLU A 456 17.20 24.33 -18.15
N ALA A 457 17.19 24.75 -16.89
CA ALA A 457 16.42 25.92 -16.46
C ALA A 457 16.90 27.21 -17.16
N LYS A 458 18.23 27.36 -17.35
CA LYS A 458 18.80 28.47 -18.14
C LYS A 458 18.50 28.37 -19.64
N PHE A 459 18.35 27.15 -20.17
CA PHE A 459 17.97 26.93 -21.57
C PHE A 459 16.51 27.29 -21.87
N GLU A 460 15.61 27.22 -20.88
CA GLU A 460 14.23 27.68 -21.05
C GLU A 460 14.14 29.21 -21.19
N ASP A 461 15.08 29.93 -20.58
CA ASP A 461 15.27 31.39 -20.75
C ASP A 461 15.91 31.76 -22.11
N GLU A 462 16.60 30.84 -22.80
CA GLU A 462 17.48 31.17 -23.96
C GLU A 462 17.00 30.71 -25.35
N PHE A 463 15.99 29.84 -25.51
CA PHE A 463 15.73 29.21 -26.82
C PHE A 463 14.43 29.60 -27.54
N GLY A 464 14.55 30.68 -28.31
CA GLY A 464 14.06 30.70 -29.69
C GLY A 464 15.22 30.62 -30.69
N SER A 465 15.74 29.42 -31.02
CA SER A 465 16.36 29.20 -32.34
C SER A 465 16.49 27.72 -32.69
N SER A 466 16.11 27.38 -33.92
CA SER A 466 16.10 26.04 -34.51
C SER A 466 17.39 25.76 -35.28
N LYS A 467 18.16 24.73 -34.89
CA LYS A 467 19.09 23.97 -35.74
C LYS A 467 19.60 22.74 -34.95
N ASP A 468 18.89 21.61 -35.06
CA ASP A 468 19.27 20.38 -34.36
C ASP A 468 20.09 19.44 -35.24
N ASP A 469 21.26 19.02 -34.73
CA ASP A 469 22.19 18.04 -35.30
C ASP A 469 21.92 16.62 -34.73
N ILE A 470 22.58 15.57 -35.25
CA ILE A 470 22.37 14.17 -34.80
C ILE A 470 22.67 13.99 -33.30
N LEU A 471 23.68 14.70 -32.77
CA LEU A 471 24.00 14.71 -31.35
C LEU A 471 22.85 15.31 -30.52
N ALA A 472 22.18 16.35 -31.05
CA ALA A 472 21.02 16.97 -30.40
C ALA A 472 19.83 15.99 -30.34
N MET A 473 19.62 15.17 -31.37
CA MET A 473 18.60 14.11 -31.33
C MET A 473 18.89 13.02 -30.28
N PHE A 474 20.17 12.64 -30.10
CA PHE A 474 20.56 11.70 -29.04
C PHE A 474 20.39 12.30 -27.65
N VAL A 475 20.80 13.56 -27.45
CA VAL A 475 20.60 14.29 -26.19
C VAL A 475 19.10 14.46 -25.91
N LYS A 476 18.28 14.75 -26.92
CA LYS A 476 16.82 14.82 -26.81
C LYS A 476 16.21 13.48 -26.38
N ARG A 477 16.75 12.35 -26.85
CA ARG A 477 16.33 11.00 -26.42
C ARG A 477 16.63 10.77 -24.93
N ILE A 478 17.82 11.13 -24.46
CA ILE A 478 18.16 11.05 -23.03
C ILE A 478 17.27 12.00 -22.21
N LYS A 479 17.04 13.22 -22.70
CA LYS A 479 16.14 14.21 -22.08
C LYS A 479 14.73 13.66 -21.89
N VAL A 480 14.13 13.08 -22.94
CA VAL A 480 12.80 12.45 -22.86
C VAL A 480 12.75 11.30 -21.86
N GLN A 481 13.83 10.52 -21.74
CA GLN A 481 13.90 9.43 -20.74
C GLN A 481 14.02 9.96 -19.30
N VAL A 482 14.73 11.08 -19.09
CA VAL A 482 14.85 11.73 -17.78
C VAL A 482 13.55 12.41 -17.35
N LEU A 483 12.82 13.05 -18.29
CA LEU A 483 11.52 13.70 -18.01
C LEU A 483 10.43 12.71 -17.56
N GLN A 484 10.60 11.41 -17.83
CA GLN A 484 9.69 10.36 -17.35
C GLN A 484 9.97 9.94 -15.90
N LEU A 485 11.01 10.48 -15.26
CA LEU A 485 11.35 10.14 -13.88
C LEU A 485 10.60 11.05 -12.91
N HIS A 486 9.71 10.44 -12.14
CA HIS A 486 8.97 11.12 -11.07
C HIS A 486 9.43 10.64 -9.69
N MET A 487 9.21 11.49 -8.70
CA MET A 487 9.23 11.10 -7.31
C MET A 487 7.82 10.79 -6.83
N ILE A 488 7.63 9.59 -6.31
CA ILE A 488 6.40 9.17 -5.65
C ILE A 488 6.51 9.65 -4.21
N VAL A 489 5.65 10.59 -3.82
CA VAL A 489 5.49 11.03 -2.44
C VAL A 489 4.35 10.23 -1.84
N ALA A 490 4.67 9.30 -0.94
CA ALA A 490 3.70 8.42 -0.31
C ALA A 490 3.53 8.74 1.17
N VAL A 491 2.27 8.77 1.64
CA VAL A 491 1.92 9.01 3.03
C VAL A 491 1.18 7.79 3.58
N THR A 492 1.55 7.38 4.78
CA THR A 492 1.04 6.17 5.44
C THR A 492 0.18 6.50 6.66
N ALA A 493 -0.76 5.61 7.01
CA ALA A 493 -1.63 5.76 8.17
C ALA A 493 -0.86 5.86 9.51
N ALA A 494 0.38 5.35 9.56
CA ALA A 494 1.26 5.47 10.73
C ALA A 494 1.73 6.92 11.00
N GLY A 495 1.59 7.82 10.02
CA GLY A 495 2.16 9.18 10.08
C GLY A 495 3.54 9.28 9.45
N LYS A 496 3.93 8.32 8.60
CA LYS A 496 5.21 8.33 7.88
C LYS A 496 5.05 8.75 6.42
N VAL A 497 5.97 9.59 5.95
CA VAL A 497 6.05 10.11 4.59
C VAL A 497 7.34 9.63 3.94
N TYR A 498 7.24 9.21 2.67
CA TYR A 498 8.35 8.68 1.88
C TYR A 498 8.49 9.42 0.56
N GLY A 499 9.72 9.65 0.13
CA GLY A 499 10.06 9.96 -1.27
C GLY A 499 10.65 8.73 -1.94
N ILE A 500 9.93 8.15 -2.90
CA ILE A 500 10.29 6.91 -3.60
C ILE A 500 10.54 7.22 -5.07
N ARG A 501 11.63 6.71 -5.64
CA ARG A 501 11.87 6.86 -7.08
C ARG A 501 10.95 5.94 -7.88
N SER A 502 10.21 6.53 -8.82
CA SER A 502 9.26 5.81 -9.68
C SER A 502 9.87 4.72 -10.56
N HIS A 503 11.16 4.79 -10.92
CA HIS A 503 11.78 3.82 -11.83
C HIS A 503 12.27 2.53 -11.15
N ASN A 504 12.65 2.57 -9.87
CA ASN A 504 13.23 1.41 -9.17
C ASN A 504 12.64 1.14 -7.78
N GLY A 505 11.70 1.96 -7.33
CA GLY A 505 11.09 1.79 -6.00
C GLY A 505 12.03 2.12 -4.83
N LYS A 506 13.21 2.69 -5.08
CA LYS A 506 14.17 2.99 -4.00
C LYS A 506 13.71 4.23 -3.22
N ILE A 507 13.60 4.07 -1.91
CA ILE A 507 13.38 5.17 -0.96
C ILE A 507 14.60 6.11 -0.97
N VAL A 508 14.37 7.39 -1.22
CA VAL A 508 15.40 8.45 -1.24
C VAL A 508 15.46 9.16 0.10
N TRP A 509 14.31 9.52 0.63
CA TRP A 509 14.16 10.20 1.92
C TRP A 509 12.89 9.70 2.61
N GLN A 510 12.82 9.87 3.93
CA GLN A 510 11.66 9.49 4.74
C GLN A 510 11.58 10.36 5.99
N HIS A 511 10.37 10.63 6.45
CA HIS A 511 10.09 11.37 7.69
C HIS A 511 8.93 10.73 8.44
N PHE A 512 9.06 10.62 9.77
CA PHE A 512 8.02 10.08 10.63
C PHE A 512 7.51 11.15 11.58
N PHE A 513 6.19 11.33 11.60
CA PHE A 513 5.49 12.28 12.44
C PHE A 513 4.59 11.50 13.42
N PRO A 514 5.04 11.25 14.66
CA PRO A 514 4.32 10.38 15.60
C PRO A 514 2.94 10.92 15.99
N ASP A 515 2.77 12.24 15.98
CA ASP A 515 1.52 12.92 16.36
C ASP A 515 0.52 13.03 15.19
N LEU A 516 0.92 12.70 13.96
CA LEU A 516 0.05 12.74 12.77
C LEU A 516 -0.81 11.48 12.70
N ALA A 517 -2.12 11.65 12.56
CA ALA A 517 -3.09 10.58 12.34
C ALA A 517 -3.97 10.89 11.12
N PRO A 518 -4.48 9.87 10.41
CA PRO A 518 -5.45 10.05 9.34
C PRO A 518 -6.80 10.55 9.88
N PHE A 519 -7.52 11.29 9.04
CA PHE A 519 -8.95 11.52 9.23
C PHE A 519 -9.68 10.18 9.15
N LYS A 520 -10.62 9.95 10.08
CA LYS A 520 -11.43 8.73 10.14
C LYS A 520 -12.87 9.06 9.75
N GLY A 521 -13.41 8.37 8.76
CA GLY A 521 -14.81 8.50 8.34
C GLY A 521 -15.25 7.28 7.53
N GLN A 522 -16.45 6.74 7.83
CA GLN A 522 -17.07 5.62 7.10
C GLN A 522 -16.20 4.37 6.94
N GLY A 523 -15.39 4.05 7.96
CA GLY A 523 -14.47 2.90 7.92
C GLY A 523 -13.24 3.10 7.02
N GLN A 524 -13.02 4.29 6.46
CA GLN A 524 -11.84 4.66 5.70
C GLN A 524 -10.94 5.62 6.50
N GLU A 525 -9.63 5.46 6.32
CA GLU A 525 -8.60 6.34 6.84
C GLU A 525 -8.02 7.15 5.68
N LYS A 526 -8.01 8.48 5.79
CA LYS A 526 -7.50 9.36 4.74
C LYS A 526 -6.56 10.40 5.33
N LEU A 527 -5.38 10.55 4.72
CA LEU A 527 -4.55 11.74 4.85
C LEU A 527 -4.65 12.53 3.54
N LEU A 528 -4.54 13.85 3.63
CA LEU A 528 -4.57 14.70 2.45
C LEU A 528 -3.14 15.11 2.11
N LEU A 529 -2.75 14.86 0.85
CA LEU A 529 -1.48 15.25 0.29
C LEU A 529 -1.77 16.22 -0.86
N PHE A 530 -1.24 17.43 -0.77
CA PHE A 530 -1.44 18.47 -1.77
C PHE A 530 -0.10 18.90 -2.36
N VAL A 531 0.01 18.90 -3.69
CA VAL A 531 1.15 19.48 -4.41
C VAL A 531 0.87 20.98 -4.62
N GLN A 532 1.40 21.83 -3.74
CA GLN A 532 1.16 23.28 -3.81
C GLN A 532 1.99 23.96 -4.90
N ARG A 533 3.22 23.48 -5.13
CA ARG A 533 4.11 23.99 -6.19
C ARG A 533 4.98 22.85 -6.73
N THR A 534 5.04 22.73 -8.05
CA THR A 534 5.87 21.75 -8.77
C THR A 534 7.30 22.25 -8.94
N THR A 535 8.14 21.51 -9.67
CA THR A 535 9.53 21.87 -9.97
C THR A 535 9.68 22.84 -11.15
N ALA A 536 8.58 23.22 -11.81
CA ALA A 536 8.61 24.03 -13.03
C ALA A 536 9.05 25.49 -12.80
N HIS A 537 8.85 26.04 -11.61
CA HIS A 537 9.06 27.46 -11.33
C HIS A 537 10.41 27.74 -10.67
N PHE A 538 11.51 27.71 -11.45
CA PHE A 538 12.82 28.16 -10.97
C PHE A 538 12.82 29.69 -10.74
N PRO A 539 13.36 30.24 -9.62
CA PRO A 539 14.22 29.62 -8.61
C PRO A 539 13.49 29.06 -7.37
N HIS A 540 12.16 29.00 -7.36
CA HIS A 540 11.38 28.62 -6.18
C HIS A 540 11.42 27.11 -5.91
N SER A 541 11.51 26.71 -4.63
CA SER A 541 11.55 25.28 -4.28
C SER A 541 10.17 24.62 -4.41
N PRO A 542 10.08 23.37 -4.89
CA PRO A 542 8.82 22.63 -4.92
C PRO A 542 8.31 22.41 -3.49
N GLN A 543 6.99 22.34 -3.32
CA GLN A 543 6.34 22.27 -2.01
C GLN A 543 5.11 21.37 -2.05
N CYS A 544 5.05 20.45 -1.09
CA CYS A 544 3.89 19.63 -0.80
C CYS A 544 3.44 19.85 0.64
N ALA A 545 2.13 19.79 0.85
CA ALA A 545 1.50 19.89 2.16
C ALA A 545 0.83 18.57 2.52
N VAL A 546 1.10 18.05 3.72
CA VAL A 546 0.45 16.88 4.31
C VAL A 546 -0.45 17.33 5.43
N LEU A 547 -1.74 17.05 5.33
CA LEU A 547 -2.75 17.41 6.31
C LEU A 547 -3.41 16.15 6.90
N GLY A 548 -3.45 16.10 8.23
CA GLY A 548 -4.13 15.08 9.01
C GLY A 548 -4.68 15.63 10.31
N VAL A 549 -4.84 14.75 11.30
CA VAL A 549 -5.34 15.06 12.64
C VAL A 549 -4.21 14.90 13.66
N SER A 550 -4.11 15.82 14.61
CA SER A 550 -3.22 15.69 15.76
C SER A 550 -3.76 14.65 16.75
N LYS A 551 -2.96 13.63 17.09
CA LYS A 551 -3.31 12.64 18.12
C LYS A 551 -3.50 13.24 19.52
N LYS A 552 -2.92 14.41 19.78
CA LYS A 552 -2.95 15.08 21.09
C LYS A 552 -4.17 15.96 21.29
N THR A 553 -4.51 16.77 20.28
CA THR A 553 -5.56 17.80 20.37
C THR A 553 -6.83 17.42 19.60
N GLY A 554 -6.72 16.52 18.62
CA GLY A 554 -7.82 16.21 17.69
C GLY A 554 -8.05 17.29 16.63
N ASN A 555 -7.23 18.34 16.59
CA ASN A 555 -7.27 19.41 15.60
C ASN A 555 -6.56 18.99 14.30
N GLY A 556 -6.74 19.78 13.23
CA GLY A 556 -5.97 19.62 12.01
C GLY A 556 -4.48 19.89 12.24
N LEU A 557 -3.62 19.00 11.72
CA LEU A 557 -2.17 19.08 11.82
C LEU A 557 -1.56 19.08 10.42
N LEU A 558 -0.78 20.11 10.11
CA LEU A 558 -0.24 20.36 8.77
C LEU A 558 1.30 20.37 8.75
N PHE A 559 1.88 19.75 7.73
CA PHE A 559 3.32 19.74 7.47
C PHE A 559 3.60 20.19 6.04
N THR A 560 4.62 21.02 5.84
CA THR A 560 5.12 21.43 4.52
C THR A 560 6.50 20.88 4.25
N ILE A 561 6.63 20.16 3.14
CA ILE A 561 7.84 19.40 2.81
C ILE A 561 8.26 19.69 1.38
N ASN A 562 9.57 19.73 1.12
CA ASN A 562 10.08 19.67 -0.23
C ASN A 562 9.92 18.22 -0.74
N PRO A 563 9.08 17.96 -1.76
CA PRO A 563 8.81 16.59 -2.21
C PRO A 563 10.02 15.92 -2.84
N VAL A 564 11.04 16.67 -3.28
CA VAL A 564 12.22 16.12 -3.95
C VAL A 564 13.31 15.76 -2.93
N THR A 565 13.62 16.68 -2.02
CA THR A 565 14.73 16.49 -1.07
C THR A 565 14.29 15.90 0.27
N GLY A 566 13.00 15.97 0.58
CA GLY A 566 12.44 15.63 1.89
C GLY A 566 12.62 16.74 2.93
N ALA A 567 13.36 17.82 2.63
CA ALA A 567 13.62 18.87 3.61
C ALA A 567 12.32 19.53 4.10
N MET A 568 12.20 19.72 5.42
CA MET A 568 11.10 20.48 6.01
C MET A 568 11.23 21.96 5.62
N LEU A 569 10.14 22.55 5.17
CA LEU A 569 10.10 23.97 4.78
C LEU A 569 9.73 24.84 5.97
N LYS A 570 10.20 26.10 5.95
CA LYS A 570 10.08 27.04 7.09
C LYS A 570 8.64 27.40 7.47
N ASP A 571 7.69 27.17 6.57
CA ASP A 571 6.28 27.51 6.76
C ASP A 571 5.62 26.73 7.90
N THR A 572 6.19 25.57 8.28
CA THR A 572 5.71 24.76 9.40
C THR A 572 6.85 24.37 10.34
N PRO A 573 6.63 24.34 11.67
CA PRO A 573 7.63 23.87 12.62
C PRO A 573 7.85 22.36 12.44
N LEU A 574 8.99 21.84 12.94
CA LEU A 574 9.31 20.42 12.87
C LEU A 574 8.26 19.52 13.55
N SER A 575 7.54 20.04 14.54
CA SER A 575 6.42 19.36 15.22
C SER A 575 5.11 19.36 14.44
N GLY A 576 5.04 20.07 13.31
CA GLY A 576 3.81 20.33 12.57
C GLY A 576 3.06 21.56 13.09
N LEU A 577 2.32 22.21 12.19
CA LEU A 577 1.45 23.33 12.50
C LEU A 577 0.10 22.79 12.97
N ASP A 578 -0.18 22.86 14.27
CA ASP A 578 -1.52 22.65 14.80
C ASP A 578 -2.37 23.86 14.41
N LEU A 579 -3.45 23.62 13.68
CA LEU A 579 -4.32 24.68 13.16
C LEU A 579 -5.19 25.31 14.26
N GLY A 580 -5.32 24.66 15.43
CA GLY A 580 -6.15 25.14 16.53
C GLY A 580 -7.64 24.83 16.39
N TYR A 581 -8.05 24.21 15.28
CA TYR A 581 -9.44 23.82 15.00
C TYR A 581 -9.52 22.47 14.30
N LYS A 582 -10.70 21.84 14.33
CA LYS A 582 -10.98 20.57 13.65
C LYS A 582 -11.33 20.83 12.19
N VAL A 583 -10.60 20.21 11.27
CA VAL A 583 -10.85 20.34 9.82
C VAL A 583 -11.91 19.35 9.39
N ILE A 584 -12.99 19.83 8.75
CA ILE A 584 -14.02 18.99 8.10
C ILE A 584 -13.63 18.70 6.65
N GLN A 585 -13.16 19.71 5.93
CA GLN A 585 -12.82 19.60 4.51
C GLN A 585 -11.64 20.49 4.17
N ALA A 586 -10.83 20.03 3.21
CA ALA A 586 -9.73 20.79 2.67
C ALA A 586 -9.64 20.58 1.15
N GLN A 587 -9.34 21.64 0.41
CA GLN A 587 -9.23 21.60 -1.05
C GLN A 587 -8.10 22.51 -1.53
N LEU A 588 -7.31 22.00 -2.48
CA LEU A 588 -6.30 22.78 -3.18
C LEU A 588 -6.95 23.67 -4.24
N MET A 589 -6.57 24.95 -4.29
CA MET A 589 -6.97 25.87 -5.35
C MET A 589 -6.03 25.69 -6.54
N ASN A 590 -6.55 25.21 -7.68
CA ASN A 590 -5.70 24.89 -8.82
C ASN A 590 -5.34 26.10 -9.68
N ASP A 591 -6.27 27.05 -9.82
CA ASP A 591 -6.12 28.21 -10.71
C ASP A 591 -5.61 29.46 -9.99
N LEU A 592 -5.75 29.53 -8.66
CA LEU A 592 -5.31 30.65 -7.84
C LEU A 592 -3.98 30.35 -7.14
N HIS A 593 -3.00 31.22 -7.37
CA HIS A 593 -1.67 31.15 -6.79
C HIS A 593 -1.20 32.53 -6.33
N ASP A 594 -0.24 32.55 -5.41
CA ASP A 594 0.43 33.79 -5.00
C ASP A 594 1.45 34.25 -6.05
N GLU A 595 2.12 35.39 -5.78
CA GLU A 595 3.18 35.94 -6.63
C GLU A 595 4.36 34.98 -6.85
N ASN A 596 4.51 33.95 -6.00
CA ASN A 596 5.56 32.93 -6.06
C ASN A 596 5.06 31.59 -6.63
N PHE A 597 3.93 31.59 -7.34
CA PHE A 597 3.30 30.41 -7.95
C PHE A 597 2.92 29.32 -6.94
N LEU A 598 2.69 29.68 -5.68
CA LEU A 598 2.25 28.75 -4.65
C LEU A 598 0.72 28.69 -4.62
N LYS A 599 0.18 27.50 -4.84
CA LYS A 599 -1.26 27.24 -4.75
C LYS A 599 -1.73 27.21 -3.30
N GLY A 600 -2.80 27.93 -3.01
CA GLY A 600 -3.39 27.96 -1.68
C GLY A 600 -4.31 26.77 -1.40
N ILE A 601 -4.48 26.44 -0.12
CA ILE A 601 -5.39 25.42 0.38
C ILE A 601 -6.52 26.11 1.14
N VAL A 602 -7.76 25.82 0.78
CA VAL A 602 -8.95 26.23 1.54
C VAL A 602 -9.24 25.16 2.58
N LEU A 603 -9.42 25.58 3.84
CA LEU A 603 -9.69 24.73 4.99
C LEU A 603 -11.02 25.15 5.60
N VAL A 604 -11.89 24.18 5.88
CA VAL A 604 -13.19 24.40 6.53
C VAL A 604 -13.16 23.79 7.91
N ASP A 605 -13.46 24.59 8.94
CA ASP A 605 -13.51 24.13 10.33
C ASP A 605 -14.86 23.48 10.69
N SER A 606 -14.99 23.01 11.95
CA SER A 606 -16.24 22.43 12.47
C SER A 606 -17.40 23.41 12.62
N ASP A 607 -17.12 24.70 12.74
CA ASP A 607 -18.10 25.78 12.80
C ASP A 607 -18.41 26.37 11.40
N ILE A 608 -17.91 25.74 10.32
CA ILE A 608 -18.03 26.19 8.92
C ILE A 608 -17.30 27.53 8.68
N LYS A 609 -16.28 27.84 9.47
CA LYS A 609 -15.36 28.97 9.21
C LYS A 609 -14.34 28.58 8.16
N ILE A 610 -14.02 29.55 7.30
CA ILE A 610 -13.10 29.38 6.18
C ILE A 610 -11.73 29.92 6.55
N HIS A 611 -10.73 29.05 6.42
CA HIS A 611 -9.33 29.37 6.63
C HIS A 611 -8.54 29.09 5.35
N PHE A 612 -7.42 29.81 5.17
CA PHE A 612 -6.55 29.66 4.01
C PHE A 612 -5.12 29.36 4.47
N PHE A 613 -4.47 28.44 3.75
CA PHE A 613 -3.06 28.13 3.95
C PHE A 613 -2.27 28.27 2.63
N PRO A 614 -1.18 29.05 2.59
CA PRO A 614 -0.72 29.98 3.64
C PRO A 614 -1.71 31.15 3.85
N THR A 615 -1.58 31.88 4.96
CA THR A 615 -2.48 32.99 5.31
C THR A 615 -2.43 34.15 4.31
N SER A 616 -1.32 34.31 3.59
CA SER A 616 -1.17 35.28 2.49
C SER A 616 -2.18 35.07 1.36
N MET A 617 -2.72 33.86 1.19
CA MET A 617 -3.72 33.58 0.15
C MET A 617 -5.05 34.30 0.38
N LYS A 618 -5.32 34.81 1.58
CA LYS A 618 -6.55 35.55 1.88
C LYS A 618 -6.70 36.78 0.98
N SER A 619 -5.62 37.54 0.75
CA SER A 619 -5.65 38.72 -0.11
C SER A 619 -5.81 38.39 -1.60
N VAL A 620 -5.28 37.25 -2.04
CA VAL A 620 -5.42 36.74 -3.43
C VAL A 620 -6.86 36.29 -3.70
N VAL A 621 -7.50 35.67 -2.70
CA VAL A 621 -8.86 35.12 -2.82
C VAL A 621 -9.94 36.18 -2.67
N GLN A 622 -9.71 37.25 -1.90
CA GLN A 622 -10.73 38.26 -1.60
C GLN A 622 -11.43 38.84 -2.85
N PRO A 623 -10.72 39.21 -3.94
CA PRO A 623 -11.35 39.67 -5.18
C PRO A 623 -12.20 38.60 -5.91
N HIS A 624 -11.92 37.32 -5.67
CA HIS A 624 -12.53 36.18 -6.35
C HIS A 624 -13.59 35.46 -5.51
N SER A 625 -13.79 35.88 -4.24
CA SER A 625 -14.68 35.21 -3.28
C SER A 625 -16.05 34.87 -3.88
N GLY A 626 -16.69 35.82 -4.58
CA GLY A 626 -18.00 35.63 -5.22
C GLY A 626 -18.09 34.62 -6.37
N THR A 627 -17.00 33.93 -6.71
CA THR A 627 -16.96 32.88 -7.74
C THR A 627 -16.59 31.51 -7.18
N MET A 628 -16.39 31.40 -5.87
CA MET A 628 -15.96 30.18 -5.21
C MET A 628 -17.11 29.50 -4.46
N TYR A 629 -17.23 28.20 -4.70
CA TYR A 629 -18.25 27.36 -4.11
C TYR A 629 -17.59 26.18 -3.40
N LEU A 630 -18.19 25.77 -2.29
CA LEU A 630 -17.82 24.59 -1.52
C LEU A 630 -19.06 23.73 -1.35
N HIS A 631 -18.88 22.42 -1.32
CA HIS A 631 -19.93 21.51 -0.90
C HIS A 631 -19.43 20.70 0.28
N LEU A 632 -20.24 20.58 1.33
CA LEU A 632 -19.96 19.76 2.50
C LEU A 632 -21.01 18.65 2.57
N THR A 633 -20.56 17.43 2.78
CA THR A 633 -21.47 16.29 2.93
C THR A 633 -21.35 15.73 4.33
N ASN A 634 -22.51 15.49 4.96
CA ASN A 634 -22.60 14.84 6.25
C ASN A 634 -23.32 13.48 6.06
N PRO A 635 -22.58 12.37 5.99
CA PRO A 635 -23.17 11.05 5.80
C PRO A 635 -23.98 10.53 7.01
N ASP A 636 -23.70 11.04 8.22
CA ASP A 636 -24.41 10.62 9.42
C ASP A 636 -25.85 11.14 9.40
N VAL A 637 -26.03 12.38 8.92
CA VAL A 637 -27.34 13.02 8.74
C VAL A 637 -27.96 12.69 7.37
N GLY A 638 -27.14 12.33 6.38
CA GLY A 638 -27.59 12.04 5.02
C GLY A 638 -27.84 13.29 4.16
N THR A 639 -27.16 14.40 4.48
CA THR A 639 -27.34 15.70 3.80
C THR A 639 -26.07 16.16 3.10
N MET A 640 -26.23 16.83 1.96
CA MET A 640 -25.18 17.51 1.22
C MET A 640 -25.56 18.99 1.07
N ASN A 641 -24.72 19.88 1.58
CA ASN A 641 -24.95 21.33 1.60
C ASN A 641 -23.95 22.03 0.68
N GLY A 642 -24.44 22.99 -0.10
CA GLY A 642 -23.61 23.90 -0.89
C GLY A 642 -23.45 25.25 -0.24
N TYR A 643 -22.24 25.79 -0.27
CA TYR A 643 -21.88 27.08 0.27
C TYR A 643 -21.21 27.95 -0.80
N TRP A 644 -21.55 29.23 -0.78
CA TRP A 644 -20.91 30.29 -1.56
C TRP A 644 -19.98 31.06 -0.63
N LEU A 645 -18.78 31.42 -1.09
CA LEU A 645 -17.85 32.27 -0.33
C LEU A 645 -18.11 33.78 -0.55
N VAL A 646 -18.44 34.52 0.49
CA VAL A 646 -18.69 35.98 0.42
C VAL A 646 -17.65 36.71 1.25
N ALA A 647 -17.01 37.73 0.69
CA ALA A 647 -16.19 38.67 1.46
C ALA A 647 -17.10 39.63 2.26
N LYS A 648 -17.01 39.57 3.58
CA LYS A 648 -17.65 40.51 4.53
C LYS A 648 -16.57 41.28 5.27
N GLY A 649 -16.22 42.46 4.75
CA GLY A 649 -15.11 43.25 5.27
C GLY A 649 -13.76 42.56 4.97
N GLU A 650 -12.96 42.34 6.01
CA GLU A 650 -11.69 41.62 5.89
C GLU A 650 -11.85 40.09 5.93
N ASP A 651 -13.03 39.56 6.29
CA ASP A 651 -13.26 38.13 6.44
C ASP A 651 -14.02 37.53 5.26
N ILE A 652 -13.77 36.24 4.99
CA ILE A 652 -14.47 35.45 3.99
C ILE A 652 -15.36 34.46 4.72
N VAL A 653 -16.66 34.57 4.51
CA VAL A 653 -17.68 33.77 5.19
C VAL A 653 -18.36 32.86 4.18
N ALA A 654 -18.64 31.62 4.57
CA ALA A 654 -19.43 30.69 3.79
C ALA A 654 -20.93 30.88 4.07
N GLU A 655 -21.70 31.22 3.03
CA GLU A 655 -23.17 31.30 3.11
C GLU A 655 -23.78 30.10 2.40
N GLN A 656 -24.70 29.41 3.06
CA GLN A 656 -25.36 28.24 2.48
C GLN A 656 -26.31 28.66 1.34
N VAL A 657 -26.17 28.04 0.17
CA VAL A 657 -26.97 28.32 -1.03
C VAL A 657 -28.02 27.25 -1.28
N TRP A 658 -27.65 25.98 -1.08
CA TRP A 658 -28.54 24.85 -1.34
C TRP A 658 -28.32 23.72 -0.34
N ASN A 659 -29.31 22.83 -0.23
CA ASN A 659 -29.30 21.63 0.62
C ASN A 659 -29.98 20.48 -0.14
N ILE A 660 -29.32 19.34 -0.20
CA ILE A 660 -29.89 18.07 -0.67
C ILE A 660 -29.95 17.13 0.54
N ASP A 661 -31.17 16.75 0.90
CA ASP A 661 -31.43 15.70 1.91
C ASP A 661 -31.77 14.39 1.19
N LEU A 662 -30.93 13.37 1.38
CA LEU A 662 -31.12 12.03 0.80
C LEU A 662 -31.89 11.08 1.73
N GLN A 663 -32.46 11.57 2.83
CA GLN A 663 -33.23 10.78 3.79
C GLN A 663 -32.46 9.59 4.35
N ARG A 664 -31.69 9.83 5.41
CA ARG A 664 -30.85 8.82 6.08
C ARG A 664 -31.56 7.53 6.46
N SER A 665 -32.87 7.61 6.73
CA SER A 665 -33.73 6.46 7.06
C SER A 665 -33.86 5.44 5.93
N GLN A 666 -33.67 5.86 4.68
CA GLN A 666 -33.79 5.00 3.50
C GLN A 666 -32.43 4.59 2.95
N GLN A 667 -31.46 5.51 2.93
CA GLN A 667 -30.15 5.28 2.33
C GLN A 667 -29.03 6.00 3.10
N VAL A 668 -27.83 5.44 3.02
CA VAL A 668 -26.58 5.97 3.57
C VAL A 668 -25.78 6.54 2.42
N ILE A 669 -25.26 7.76 2.54
CA ILE A 669 -24.28 8.27 1.57
C ILE A 669 -23.00 7.46 1.75
N THR A 670 -22.54 6.69 0.75
CA THR A 670 -21.32 5.86 0.88
C THR A 670 -20.11 6.40 0.13
N GLY A 671 -20.31 7.32 -0.81
CA GLY A 671 -19.21 7.90 -1.57
C GLY A 671 -19.59 9.12 -2.41
N ILE A 672 -18.59 9.98 -2.64
CA ILE A 672 -18.68 11.18 -3.47
C ILE A 672 -17.48 11.17 -4.41
N TYR A 673 -17.73 11.28 -5.71
CA TYR A 673 -16.70 11.18 -6.74
C TYR A 673 -16.77 12.38 -7.68
N GLY A 674 -15.75 13.22 -7.61
CA GLY A 674 -15.52 14.32 -8.55
C GLY A 674 -14.57 13.93 -9.68
N LYS A 675 -14.49 14.78 -10.70
CA LYS A 675 -13.46 14.68 -11.75
C LYS A 675 -12.09 15.01 -11.16
N ARG A 676 -11.03 14.54 -11.83
CA ARG A 676 -9.67 14.89 -11.44
C ARG A 676 -9.36 16.31 -11.90
N PRO A 677 -8.86 17.20 -11.02
CA PRO A 677 -8.58 18.57 -11.44
C PRO A 677 -7.43 18.71 -12.44
N ILE A 678 -6.52 17.73 -12.50
CA ILE A 678 -5.39 17.69 -13.45
C ILE A 678 -5.79 17.17 -14.84
N GLU A 679 -7.04 16.76 -15.02
CA GLU A 679 -7.51 16.15 -16.27
C GLU A 679 -7.83 17.23 -17.31
N HIS A 680 -7.23 17.10 -18.50
CA HIS A 680 -7.56 17.93 -19.66
C HIS A 680 -8.39 17.14 -20.69
N VAL A 681 -9.30 17.85 -21.37
CA VAL A 681 -10.17 17.28 -22.41
C VAL A 681 -9.79 17.89 -23.76
N HIS A 682 -9.15 17.09 -24.61
CA HIS A 682 -8.70 17.57 -25.93
C HIS A 682 -9.87 17.80 -26.90
N SER A 683 -10.80 16.84 -27.01
CA SER A 683 -11.94 16.92 -27.92
C SER A 683 -13.25 17.21 -27.19
N GLN A 684 -13.86 18.34 -27.52
CA GLN A 684 -15.14 18.83 -26.95
C GLN A 684 -16.36 18.09 -27.52
N GLY A 685 -16.23 17.46 -28.68
CA GLY A 685 -17.28 16.69 -29.32
C GLY A 685 -16.77 15.38 -29.92
N ARG A 686 -17.69 14.50 -30.27
CA ARG A 686 -17.44 13.25 -30.99
C ARG A 686 -18.00 13.37 -32.40
N VAL A 687 -17.20 13.03 -33.41
CA VAL A 687 -17.65 13.01 -34.81
C VAL A 687 -18.46 11.75 -35.06
N LEU A 688 -19.63 11.91 -35.69
CA LEU A 688 -20.54 10.83 -36.06
C LEU A 688 -20.32 10.38 -37.51
N GLY A 689 -20.91 9.24 -37.90
CA GLY A 689 -20.77 8.68 -39.26
C GLY A 689 -21.25 9.64 -40.35
N ASP A 690 -22.30 10.40 -40.07
CA ASP A 690 -22.86 11.46 -40.93
C ASP A 690 -22.01 12.75 -41.00
N ARG A 691 -20.80 12.75 -40.40
CA ARG A 691 -19.90 13.90 -40.22
C ARG A 691 -20.45 15.00 -39.33
N SER A 692 -21.59 14.79 -38.67
CA SER A 692 -22.06 15.70 -37.63
C SER A 692 -21.26 15.51 -36.35
N VAL A 693 -21.32 16.49 -35.45
CA VAL A 693 -20.62 16.46 -34.18
C VAL A 693 -21.65 16.32 -33.07
N LEU A 694 -21.41 15.38 -32.17
CA LEU A 694 -22.15 15.25 -30.91
C LEU A 694 -21.30 15.85 -29.79
N TYR A 695 -21.73 16.99 -29.26
CA TYR A 695 -21.00 17.72 -28.23
C TYR A 695 -21.12 17.04 -26.87
N LYS A 696 -20.00 16.91 -26.16
CA LYS A 696 -19.93 16.30 -24.84
C LYS A 696 -20.44 17.30 -23.79
N TYR A 697 -21.17 16.81 -22.80
CA TYR A 697 -21.56 17.64 -21.65
C TYR A 697 -20.43 17.68 -20.62
N LEU A 698 -19.69 18.78 -20.58
CA LEU A 698 -18.42 18.91 -19.85
C LEU A 698 -18.52 19.83 -18.63
N ASN A 699 -19.46 19.55 -17.73
CA ASN A 699 -19.57 20.30 -16.48
C ASN A 699 -18.39 20.00 -15.53
N PRO A 700 -17.49 20.95 -15.20
CA PRO A 700 -16.34 20.71 -14.33
C PRO A 700 -16.75 20.51 -12.85
N ASN A 701 -17.92 21.03 -12.46
CA ASN A 701 -18.43 21.01 -11.08
C ASN A 701 -19.37 19.83 -10.82
N LEU A 702 -19.47 18.89 -11.75
CA LEU A 702 -20.33 17.71 -11.61
C LEU A 702 -19.70 16.71 -10.64
N VAL A 703 -20.48 16.26 -9.66
CA VAL A 703 -20.10 15.22 -8.72
C VAL A 703 -21.08 14.06 -8.75
N VAL A 704 -20.56 12.85 -8.55
CA VAL A 704 -21.35 11.62 -8.41
C VAL A 704 -21.54 11.35 -6.92
N LEU A 705 -22.78 11.25 -6.48
CA LEU A 705 -23.17 10.93 -5.11
C LEU A 705 -23.83 9.55 -5.08
N ILE A 706 -23.38 8.69 -4.17
CA ILE A 706 -23.91 7.32 -4.01
C ILE A 706 -24.64 7.19 -2.69
N GLY A 707 -25.89 6.72 -2.77
CA GLY A 707 -26.70 6.32 -1.62
C GLY A 707 -26.98 4.83 -1.64
N GLU A 708 -26.58 4.09 -0.61
CA GLU A 708 -26.87 2.65 -0.45
C GLU A 708 -27.94 2.43 0.61
N GLY A 709 -28.91 1.57 0.35
CA GLY A 709 -30.00 1.27 1.27
C GLY A 709 -30.46 -0.19 1.17
N GLU A 710 -31.35 -0.59 2.08
CA GLU A 710 -31.98 -1.91 2.05
C GLU A 710 -33.50 -1.73 1.95
N GLU A 711 -34.10 -2.42 0.98
CA GLU A 711 -35.56 -2.46 0.79
C GLU A 711 -36.11 -3.78 1.34
N ALA A 712 -37.18 -3.71 2.13
CA ALA A 712 -37.85 -4.91 2.62
C ALA A 712 -38.53 -5.64 1.45
N SER A 713 -38.08 -6.86 1.13
CA SER A 713 -38.69 -7.68 0.09
C SER A 713 -39.32 -8.96 0.65
N PRO A 714 -40.31 -9.57 -0.03
CA PRO A 714 -40.96 -10.81 0.41
C PRO A 714 -40.01 -12.00 0.59
N LYS A 715 -38.81 -11.95 -0.01
CA LYS A 715 -37.78 -13.00 0.06
C LYS A 715 -36.64 -12.67 1.02
N GLY A 716 -36.81 -11.64 1.86
CA GLY A 716 -35.77 -11.05 2.71
C GLY A 716 -35.41 -9.63 2.29
N PRO A 717 -34.67 -8.89 3.13
CA PRO A 717 -34.14 -7.57 2.78
C PRO A 717 -33.24 -7.69 1.56
N SER A 718 -33.37 -6.75 0.62
CA SER A 718 -32.53 -6.71 -0.58
C SER A 718 -31.91 -5.33 -0.71
N GLY A 719 -30.61 -5.31 -0.97
CA GLY A 719 -29.87 -4.06 -1.14
C GLY A 719 -30.27 -3.32 -2.41
N PHE A 720 -30.20 -2.00 -2.38
CA PHE A 720 -30.27 -1.15 -3.55
C PHE A 720 -29.22 -0.04 -3.43
N PHE A 721 -28.85 0.57 -4.55
CA PHE A 721 -28.12 1.82 -4.52
C PHE A 721 -28.68 2.82 -5.53
N ASN A 722 -28.51 4.09 -5.20
CA ASN A 722 -28.84 5.22 -6.02
C ASN A 722 -27.57 5.96 -6.43
N LEU A 723 -27.49 6.31 -7.71
CA LEU A 723 -26.45 7.16 -8.26
C LEU A 723 -27.06 8.50 -8.64
N TYR A 724 -26.59 9.59 -8.05
CA TYR A 724 -27.03 10.94 -8.35
C TYR A 724 -25.88 11.73 -8.98
N LEU A 725 -26.13 12.35 -10.13
CA LEU A 725 -25.24 13.33 -10.74
C LEU A 725 -25.72 14.72 -10.33
N VAL A 726 -24.93 15.40 -9.51
CA VAL A 726 -25.29 16.68 -8.90
C VAL A 726 -24.27 17.74 -9.32
N ASP A 727 -24.75 18.92 -9.70
CA ASP A 727 -23.88 20.09 -9.88
C ASP A 727 -23.53 20.67 -8.50
N ALA A 728 -22.25 20.68 -8.13
CA ALA A 728 -21.78 21.12 -6.82
C ALA A 728 -21.89 22.63 -6.58
N VAL A 729 -22.17 23.44 -7.61
CA VAL A 729 -22.39 24.89 -7.50
C VAL A 729 -23.86 25.17 -7.20
N THR A 730 -24.78 24.63 -7.98
CA THR A 730 -26.22 24.94 -7.89
C THR A 730 -27.04 23.95 -7.06
N GLY A 731 -26.51 22.76 -6.80
CA GLY A 731 -27.26 21.66 -6.19
C GLY A 731 -28.26 21.01 -7.15
N HIS A 732 -28.24 21.39 -8.43
CA HIS A 732 -29.15 20.83 -9.43
C HIS A 732 -28.81 19.36 -9.69
N MET A 733 -29.82 18.49 -9.56
CA MET A 733 -29.70 17.07 -9.88
C MET A 733 -29.82 16.89 -11.40
N VAL A 734 -28.68 16.75 -12.07
CA VAL A 734 -28.58 16.60 -13.52
C VAL A 734 -29.18 15.27 -13.99
N PHE A 735 -28.94 14.20 -13.23
CA PHE A 735 -29.43 12.86 -13.55
C PHE A 735 -29.44 11.99 -12.29
N HIS A 736 -30.29 10.96 -12.26
CA HIS A 736 -30.26 9.93 -11.23
C HIS A 736 -30.57 8.54 -11.79
N GLU A 737 -29.99 7.51 -11.19
CA GLU A 737 -30.20 6.11 -11.53
C GLU A 737 -30.45 5.28 -10.27
N HIS A 738 -31.44 4.39 -10.32
CA HIS A 738 -31.79 3.51 -9.20
C HIS A 738 -31.56 2.04 -9.56
N HIS A 739 -30.66 1.38 -8.83
CA HIS A 739 -30.33 -0.03 -9.01
C HIS A 739 -30.92 -0.87 -7.87
N LYS A 740 -31.82 -1.80 -8.23
CA LYS A 740 -32.45 -2.73 -7.27
C LYS A 740 -31.71 -4.05 -7.18
N ARG A 741 -31.74 -4.67 -6.00
CA ARG A 741 -31.14 -6.00 -5.73
C ARG A 741 -29.66 -6.02 -6.05
N THR A 742 -28.95 -5.09 -5.44
CA THR A 742 -27.53 -4.86 -5.64
C THR A 742 -26.83 -4.73 -4.30
N ARG A 743 -25.56 -5.13 -4.26
CA ARG A 743 -24.73 -5.03 -3.06
C ARG A 743 -23.38 -4.40 -3.38
N GLY A 744 -22.85 -3.63 -2.45
CA GLY A 744 -21.50 -3.08 -2.51
C GLY A 744 -20.40 -4.15 -2.31
N PRO A 745 -19.12 -3.79 -2.48
CA PRO A 745 -18.64 -2.41 -2.65
C PRO A 745 -18.84 -1.89 -4.09
N ILE A 746 -19.23 -0.62 -4.20
CA ILE A 746 -19.38 0.07 -5.48
C ILE A 746 -18.08 0.81 -5.79
N SER A 747 -17.49 0.56 -6.96
CA SER A 747 -16.32 1.29 -7.45
C SER A 747 -16.73 2.20 -8.58
N ILE A 748 -16.24 3.45 -8.61
CA ILE A 748 -16.66 4.49 -9.56
C ILE A 748 -15.46 5.23 -10.11
N VAL A 749 -15.48 5.50 -11.42
CA VAL A 749 -14.56 6.41 -12.10
C VAL A 749 -15.39 7.46 -12.84
N HIS A 750 -15.18 8.73 -12.49
CA HIS A 750 -15.76 9.88 -13.17
C HIS A 750 -14.64 10.62 -13.92
N SER A 751 -14.79 10.76 -15.25
CA SER A 751 -13.78 11.33 -16.13
C SER A 751 -14.46 11.97 -17.35
N GLU A 752 -13.94 13.08 -17.84
CA GLU A 752 -14.51 13.85 -18.97
C GLU A 752 -16.04 14.08 -18.88
N ASN A 753 -16.81 13.35 -19.70
CA ASN A 753 -18.26 13.39 -19.80
C ASN A 753 -18.89 12.03 -19.45
N TRP A 754 -18.15 11.13 -18.81
CA TRP A 754 -18.58 9.77 -18.57
C TRP A 754 -18.33 9.30 -17.13
N VAL A 755 -19.19 8.38 -16.71
CA VAL A 755 -19.11 7.73 -15.40
C VAL A 755 -19.17 6.23 -15.63
N VAL A 756 -18.15 5.51 -15.17
CA VAL A 756 -18.14 4.05 -15.15
C VAL A 756 -18.19 3.60 -13.70
N TYR A 757 -19.09 2.67 -13.40
CA TYR A 757 -19.23 2.11 -12.07
C TYR A 757 -19.46 0.60 -12.12
N SER A 758 -18.97 -0.10 -11.11
CA SER A 758 -19.17 -1.55 -10.95
C SER A 758 -19.87 -1.85 -9.64
N PHE A 759 -20.73 -2.87 -9.67
CA PHE A 759 -21.55 -3.31 -8.55
C PHE A 759 -21.85 -4.82 -8.68
N TYR A 760 -22.26 -5.43 -7.57
CA TYR A 760 -22.70 -6.83 -7.57
C TYR A 760 -24.22 -6.92 -7.67
N SER A 761 -24.73 -7.60 -8.69
CA SER A 761 -26.16 -7.87 -8.87
C SER A 761 -26.57 -9.10 -8.09
N GLU A 762 -27.40 -8.96 -7.05
CA GLU A 762 -27.95 -10.09 -6.28
C GLU A 762 -28.97 -10.88 -7.10
N LYS A 763 -29.70 -10.19 -7.99
CA LYS A 763 -30.69 -10.81 -8.89
C LYS A 763 -30.04 -11.84 -9.81
N HIS A 764 -28.88 -11.51 -10.37
CA HIS A 764 -28.16 -12.35 -11.34
C HIS A 764 -26.91 -13.03 -10.75
N ARG A 765 -26.58 -12.74 -9.49
CA ARG A 765 -25.40 -13.27 -8.75
C ARG A 765 -24.08 -13.09 -9.49
N ARG A 766 -23.88 -11.91 -10.08
CA ARG A 766 -22.70 -11.59 -10.90
C ARG A 766 -22.28 -10.14 -10.75
N CYS A 767 -21.02 -9.86 -11.05
CA CYS A 767 -20.50 -8.51 -11.13
C CYS A 767 -20.94 -7.87 -12.46
N GLU A 768 -21.46 -6.65 -12.37
CA GLU A 768 -21.83 -5.85 -13.52
C GLU A 768 -21.00 -4.56 -13.52
N MET A 769 -20.83 -3.99 -14.71
CA MET A 769 -20.17 -2.72 -14.94
C MET A 769 -21.06 -1.90 -15.86
N ALA A 770 -21.47 -0.73 -15.41
CA ALA A 770 -22.30 0.18 -16.18
C ALA A 770 -21.54 1.44 -16.55
N VAL A 771 -21.87 2.00 -17.70
CA VAL A 771 -21.33 3.26 -18.21
C VAL A 771 -22.46 4.24 -18.45
N LEU A 772 -22.23 5.49 -18.08
CA LEU A 772 -23.02 6.66 -18.43
C LEU A 772 -22.15 7.58 -19.27
N GLU A 773 -22.67 8.11 -20.37
CA GLU A 773 -22.06 9.22 -21.11
C GLU A 773 -23.08 10.35 -21.28
N LEU A 774 -22.64 11.57 -21.04
CA LEU A 774 -23.47 12.77 -21.11
C LEU A 774 -23.10 13.61 -22.33
N TYR A 775 -24.12 14.00 -23.10
CA TYR A 775 -23.99 14.80 -24.32
C TYR A 775 -24.94 16.00 -24.30
N GLU A 776 -24.50 17.16 -24.81
CA GLU A 776 -25.35 18.34 -24.99
C GLU A 776 -26.31 18.15 -26.18
N GLY A 777 -25.84 17.52 -27.24
CA GLY A 777 -26.57 17.34 -28.50
C GLY A 777 -25.70 17.71 -29.71
N LYS A 778 -26.36 18.04 -30.84
CA LYS A 778 -25.68 18.44 -32.08
C LYS A 778 -25.24 19.91 -32.10
N GLU A 779 -25.80 20.72 -31.20
CA GLU A 779 -25.47 22.13 -31.04
C GLU A 779 -24.80 22.33 -29.67
N GLN A 780 -23.79 23.19 -29.62
CA GLN A 780 -23.10 23.56 -28.40
C GLN A 780 -23.69 24.84 -27.84
N SER A 781 -24.07 24.85 -26.56
CA SER A 781 -24.74 26.01 -25.96
C SER A 781 -23.80 27.21 -25.81
N ASN A 782 -22.58 26.97 -25.33
CA ASN A 782 -21.52 27.96 -25.25
C ASN A 782 -20.16 27.31 -25.50
N ALA A 783 -19.44 27.79 -26.52
CA ALA A 783 -18.13 27.26 -26.90
C ALA A 783 -16.95 27.87 -26.12
N THR A 784 -17.17 29.00 -25.44
CA THR A 784 -16.10 29.77 -24.79
C THR A 784 -15.94 29.45 -23.31
N ALA A 785 -17.05 29.32 -22.59
CA ALA A 785 -17.04 29.09 -21.15
C ALA A 785 -18.23 28.24 -20.71
N PHE A 786 -18.01 27.42 -19.69
CA PHE A 786 -19.06 26.72 -18.97
C PHE A 786 -19.37 27.44 -17.66
N SER A 787 -20.63 27.71 -17.38
CA SER A 787 -21.09 28.24 -16.10
C SER A 787 -22.23 27.39 -15.57
N SER A 788 -22.09 26.87 -14.35
CA SER A 788 -23.15 26.12 -13.66
C SER A 788 -24.40 26.96 -13.38
N LEU A 789 -24.28 28.29 -13.34
CA LEU A 789 -25.41 29.22 -13.11
C LEU A 789 -26.24 29.47 -14.38
N THR A 790 -25.64 29.26 -15.55
CA THR A 790 -26.31 29.30 -16.85
C THR A 790 -25.99 28.00 -17.59
N PRO A 791 -26.48 26.85 -17.08
CA PRO A 791 -26.08 25.56 -17.59
C PRO A 791 -26.64 25.34 -19.01
N PRO A 792 -26.01 24.46 -19.81
CA PRO A 792 -26.63 23.97 -21.04
C PRO A 792 -27.98 23.31 -20.74
N PRO A 793 -28.82 23.08 -21.76
CA PRO A 793 -29.98 22.20 -21.65
C PRO A 793 -29.61 20.87 -20.99
N SER A 794 -30.59 20.25 -20.32
CA SER A 794 -30.38 18.96 -19.66
C SER A 794 -29.75 17.95 -20.63
N PRO A 795 -28.64 17.28 -20.25
CA PRO A 795 -27.89 16.46 -21.18
C PRO A 795 -28.63 15.20 -21.60
N LEU A 796 -28.37 14.75 -22.83
CA LEU A 796 -28.69 13.41 -23.27
C LEU A 796 -27.77 12.42 -22.57
N VAL A 797 -28.33 11.65 -21.64
CA VAL A 797 -27.61 10.60 -20.90
C VAL A 797 -27.78 9.27 -21.61
N LEU A 798 -26.71 8.78 -22.21
CA LEU A 798 -26.63 7.43 -22.78
C LEU A 798 -26.08 6.48 -21.74
N ARG A 799 -26.69 5.29 -21.62
CA ARG A 799 -26.32 4.30 -20.59
C ARG A 799 -26.34 2.88 -21.14
N GLN A 800 -25.39 2.08 -20.70
CA GLN A 800 -25.33 0.65 -21.03
C GLN A 800 -24.64 -0.14 -19.93
N SER A 801 -25.09 -1.36 -19.71
CA SER A 801 -24.54 -2.28 -18.72
C SER A 801 -23.84 -3.46 -19.38
N TYR A 802 -22.77 -3.90 -18.74
CA TYR A 802 -21.91 -5.01 -19.14
C TYR A 802 -21.71 -5.96 -17.97
N ILE A 803 -21.34 -7.20 -18.28
CA ILE A 803 -21.00 -8.25 -17.33
C ILE A 803 -19.48 -8.33 -17.28
N ILE A 804 -18.92 -8.29 -16.08
CA ILE A 804 -17.50 -8.56 -15.86
C ILE A 804 -17.38 -9.90 -15.11
N PRO A 805 -16.68 -10.91 -15.67
CA PRO A 805 -16.65 -12.25 -15.09
C PRO A 805 -15.76 -12.35 -13.83
N VAL A 806 -15.06 -11.28 -13.47
CA VAL A 806 -14.10 -11.21 -12.37
C VAL A 806 -14.49 -10.16 -11.34
N SER A 807 -14.19 -10.43 -10.07
CA SER A 807 -14.36 -9.46 -9.00
C SER A 807 -13.17 -8.49 -8.95
N LEU A 808 -13.46 -7.22 -8.70
CA LEU A 808 -12.47 -6.18 -8.54
C LEU A 808 -12.37 -5.66 -7.10
N PHE A 809 -11.24 -5.02 -6.80
CA PHE A 809 -11.04 -4.20 -5.60
C PHE A 809 -11.41 -2.75 -5.89
N THR A 810 -10.78 -2.17 -6.92
CA THR A 810 -10.94 -0.77 -7.30
C THR A 810 -10.52 -0.56 -8.76
N MET A 811 -10.84 0.62 -9.31
CA MET A 811 -10.46 1.01 -10.66
C MET A 811 -10.12 2.51 -10.75
N SER A 812 -9.34 2.86 -11.77
CA SER A 812 -8.91 4.23 -12.07
C SER A 812 -8.78 4.42 -13.58
N SER A 813 -9.00 5.64 -14.09
CA SER A 813 -8.66 5.98 -15.48
C SER A 813 -7.18 6.35 -15.62
N THR A 814 -6.63 6.17 -16.82
CA THR A 814 -5.33 6.74 -17.21
C THR A 814 -5.45 8.24 -17.46
N VAL A 815 -4.42 9.00 -17.09
CA VAL A 815 -4.35 10.46 -17.30
C VAL A 815 -3.04 10.81 -18.00
N THR A 816 -3.12 11.73 -18.94
CA THR A 816 -2.00 12.32 -19.70
C THR A 816 -2.15 13.84 -19.73
N GLU A 817 -1.10 14.55 -20.08
CA GLU A 817 -1.03 16.01 -19.96
C GLU A 817 -2.09 16.72 -20.81
N LYS A 818 -2.31 16.27 -22.06
CA LYS A 818 -3.22 16.91 -23.00
C LYS A 818 -4.54 16.15 -23.18
N GLY A 819 -4.62 14.91 -22.71
CA GLY A 819 -5.81 14.06 -22.87
C GLY A 819 -6.12 13.73 -24.33
N ILE A 820 -5.09 13.57 -25.17
CA ILE A 820 -5.19 13.20 -26.59
C ILE A 820 -5.23 11.67 -26.75
N THR A 821 -4.38 10.95 -26.01
CA THR A 821 -4.34 9.49 -26.08
C THR A 821 -5.66 8.87 -25.61
N ASN A 822 -6.02 7.70 -26.13
CA ASN A 822 -7.18 6.96 -25.66
C ASN A 822 -7.10 6.69 -24.15
N LYS A 823 -8.25 6.69 -23.49
CA LYS A 823 -8.33 6.36 -22.06
C LYS A 823 -8.51 4.86 -21.85
N ASN A 824 -7.71 4.31 -20.94
CA ASN A 824 -7.92 2.97 -20.41
C ASN A 824 -8.37 3.05 -18.95
N LEU A 825 -9.19 2.10 -18.54
CA LEU A 825 -9.47 1.80 -17.14
C LEU A 825 -8.47 0.78 -16.64
N ILE A 826 -7.73 1.14 -15.61
CA ILE A 826 -6.88 0.23 -14.85
C ILE A 826 -7.73 -0.35 -13.73
N ILE A 827 -7.91 -1.67 -13.73
CA ILE A 827 -8.78 -2.40 -12.81
C ILE A 827 -7.93 -3.38 -12.00
N ALA A 828 -7.92 -3.24 -10.68
CA ALA A 828 -7.27 -4.20 -9.79
C ALA A 828 -8.24 -5.35 -9.47
N LEU A 829 -7.88 -6.56 -9.88
CA LEU A 829 -8.71 -7.75 -9.70
C LEU A 829 -8.41 -8.45 -8.36
N ARG A 830 -9.41 -9.11 -7.78
CA ARG A 830 -9.23 -9.87 -6.53
C ARG A 830 -8.35 -11.11 -6.68
N VAL A 831 -8.21 -11.62 -7.91
CA VAL A 831 -7.28 -12.70 -8.27
C VAL A 831 -5.80 -12.24 -8.31
N GLY A 832 -5.55 -10.94 -8.16
CA GLY A 832 -4.21 -10.35 -8.10
C GLY A 832 -3.66 -9.85 -9.43
N GLY A 833 -4.41 -9.98 -10.53
CA GLY A 833 -4.11 -9.35 -11.81
C GLY A 833 -4.52 -7.88 -11.86
N VAL A 834 -3.79 -7.05 -12.62
CA VAL A 834 -4.15 -5.67 -12.92
C VAL A 834 -4.49 -5.57 -14.39
N LEU A 835 -5.77 -5.38 -14.70
CA LEU A 835 -6.30 -5.35 -16.05
C LEU A 835 -6.30 -3.92 -16.60
N SER A 836 -5.75 -3.74 -17.81
CA SER A 836 -5.90 -2.51 -18.59
C SER A 836 -7.02 -2.69 -19.62
N LEU A 837 -8.18 -2.11 -19.35
CA LEU A 837 -9.37 -2.22 -20.20
C LEU A 837 -9.58 -0.91 -21.01
N PRO A 838 -9.57 -0.96 -22.35
CA PRO A 838 -9.86 0.22 -23.16
C PRO A 838 -11.27 0.77 -22.93
N LYS A 839 -11.41 2.09 -22.73
CA LYS A 839 -12.73 2.74 -22.55
C LYS A 839 -13.65 2.55 -23.76
N ALA A 840 -13.10 2.35 -24.95
CA ALA A 840 -13.86 2.09 -26.17
C ALA A 840 -14.72 0.81 -26.11
N LEU A 841 -14.37 -0.16 -25.24
CA LEU A 841 -15.22 -1.34 -25.00
C LEU A 841 -16.43 -1.00 -24.12
N LEU A 842 -16.37 0.06 -23.33
CA LEU A 842 -17.43 0.54 -22.45
C LEU A 842 -18.07 1.79 -23.06
N ASP A 843 -18.65 1.66 -24.24
CA ASP A 843 -19.33 2.75 -24.95
C ASP A 843 -20.84 2.45 -24.98
N PRO A 844 -21.71 3.33 -24.45
CA PRO A 844 -23.16 3.08 -24.44
C PRO A 844 -23.82 3.10 -25.82
N ARG A 845 -23.10 3.54 -26.86
CA ARG A 845 -23.57 3.59 -28.25
C ARG A 845 -23.31 2.30 -29.01
N ARG A 846 -22.74 1.27 -28.38
CA ARG A 846 -22.47 -0.01 -29.05
C ARG A 846 -23.80 -0.65 -29.48
N PRO A 847 -24.04 -0.83 -30.79
CA PRO A 847 -25.31 -1.35 -31.27
C PRO A 847 -25.38 -2.87 -31.10
N SER A 848 -26.54 -3.42 -30.77
CA SER A 848 -26.75 -4.88 -30.81
C SER A 848 -26.67 -5.43 -32.23
N ILE A 849 -27.17 -4.67 -33.19
CA ILE A 849 -27.11 -4.98 -34.63
C ILE A 849 -26.43 -3.79 -35.32
N PRO A 850 -25.23 -3.98 -35.91
CA PRO A 850 -24.51 -2.89 -36.58
C PRO A 850 -25.30 -2.33 -37.75
N THR A 851 -25.46 -1.00 -37.79
CA THR A 851 -25.96 -0.24 -38.93
C THR A 851 -24.79 0.35 -39.72
N GLN A 852 -25.03 0.80 -40.97
CA GLN A 852 -23.99 1.43 -41.78
C GLN A 852 -23.35 2.64 -41.09
N GLU A 853 -24.15 3.52 -40.47
CA GLU A 853 -23.66 4.69 -39.73
C GLU A 853 -22.75 4.28 -38.56
N THR A 854 -23.17 3.30 -37.77
CA THR A 854 -22.37 2.81 -36.63
C THR A 854 -21.07 2.10 -37.05
N ALA A 855 -21.08 1.49 -38.25
CA ALA A 855 -19.90 0.88 -38.84
C ALA A 855 -18.92 1.93 -39.40
N GLU A 856 -19.43 3.01 -40.00
CA GLU A 856 -18.63 4.16 -40.43
C GLU A 856 -17.95 4.88 -39.25
N GLU A 857 -18.61 4.92 -38.09
CA GLU A 857 -18.01 5.39 -36.81
C GLU A 857 -16.97 4.42 -36.23
N GLY A 858 -16.85 3.19 -36.73
CA GLY A 858 -15.98 2.16 -36.19
C GLY A 858 -16.42 1.62 -34.83
N THR A 859 -17.71 1.73 -34.48
CA THR A 859 -18.21 1.23 -33.20
C THR A 859 -18.24 -0.30 -33.14
N ILE A 860 -17.83 -0.85 -32.00
CA ILE A 860 -17.79 -2.30 -31.80
C ILE A 860 -19.21 -2.77 -31.47
N PRO A 861 -19.75 -3.83 -32.09
CA PRO A 861 -21.07 -4.36 -31.77
C PRO A 861 -21.19 -4.72 -30.27
N TYR A 862 -22.35 -4.53 -29.66
CA TYR A 862 -22.55 -4.79 -28.24
C TYR A 862 -22.41 -6.29 -27.93
N ILE A 863 -21.52 -6.58 -27.00
CA ILE A 863 -21.34 -7.89 -26.39
C ILE A 863 -21.49 -7.68 -24.88
N PRO A 864 -22.49 -8.28 -24.22
CA PRO A 864 -22.74 -8.06 -22.80
C PRO A 864 -21.53 -8.42 -21.93
N GLU A 865 -20.83 -9.50 -22.24
CA GLU A 865 -19.66 -9.95 -21.48
C GLU A 865 -18.39 -9.26 -21.96
N LEU A 866 -17.67 -8.63 -21.04
CA LEU A 866 -16.40 -7.98 -21.34
C LEU A 866 -15.29 -9.02 -21.47
N PRO A 867 -14.47 -8.96 -22.54
CA PRO A 867 -13.35 -9.88 -22.71
C PRO A 867 -12.27 -9.59 -21.67
N VAL A 868 -11.94 -10.58 -20.85
CA VAL A 868 -10.80 -10.52 -19.92
C VAL A 868 -9.69 -11.40 -20.48
N SER A 869 -8.80 -10.79 -21.28
CA SER A 869 -7.61 -11.46 -21.79
C SER A 869 -6.47 -11.34 -20.78
N THR A 870 -5.73 -12.44 -20.57
CA THR A 870 -4.52 -12.44 -19.75
C THR A 870 -3.40 -11.58 -20.35
N GLU A 871 -3.42 -11.34 -21.67
CA GLU A 871 -2.49 -10.44 -22.35
C GLU A 871 -2.70 -8.97 -21.95
N SER A 872 -3.89 -8.63 -21.45
CA SER A 872 -4.23 -7.29 -20.97
C SER A 872 -3.83 -7.06 -19.51
N PHE A 873 -3.21 -8.06 -18.85
CA PHE A 873 -2.70 -7.91 -17.49
C PHE A 873 -1.33 -7.23 -17.49
N ILE A 874 -1.28 -5.99 -16.98
CA ILE A 874 -0.06 -5.18 -16.98
C ILE A 874 0.98 -5.65 -15.97
N ASN A 875 0.59 -6.48 -15.01
CA ASN A 875 1.47 -7.05 -14.00
C ASN A 875 1.88 -8.49 -14.26
N TYR A 876 1.51 -9.09 -15.40
CA TYR A 876 1.94 -10.42 -15.84
C TYR A 876 1.93 -11.48 -14.71
N ASN A 877 3.09 -11.92 -14.21
CA ASN A 877 3.22 -12.94 -13.16
C ASN A 877 3.39 -12.36 -11.73
N ARG A 878 3.31 -11.04 -11.57
CA ARG A 878 3.50 -10.32 -10.31
C ARG A 878 2.16 -10.00 -9.66
N SER A 879 1.53 -11.00 -9.04
CA SER A 879 0.24 -10.83 -8.36
C SER A 879 0.32 -9.84 -7.18
N ILE A 880 -0.75 -9.06 -6.99
CA ILE A 880 -0.86 -8.03 -5.94
C ILE A 880 -2.10 -8.32 -5.10
N PHE A 881 -1.98 -8.31 -3.79
CA PHE A 881 -3.08 -8.65 -2.88
C PHE A 881 -3.64 -7.41 -2.17
N ASN A 882 -4.93 -7.47 -1.78
CA ASN A 882 -5.61 -6.46 -0.95
C ASN A 882 -5.30 -5.01 -1.43
N VAL A 883 -5.62 -4.75 -2.70
CA VAL A 883 -5.39 -3.45 -3.33
C VAL A 883 -6.40 -2.45 -2.77
N ARG A 884 -5.91 -1.30 -2.29
CA ARG A 884 -6.78 -0.22 -1.79
C ARG A 884 -6.95 0.92 -2.78
N GLY A 885 -5.94 1.16 -3.62
CA GLY A 885 -5.99 2.26 -4.55
C GLY A 885 -5.08 2.07 -5.76
N ILE A 886 -5.40 2.81 -6.81
CA ILE A 886 -4.61 2.93 -8.02
C ILE A 886 -4.45 4.43 -8.25
N HIS A 887 -3.20 4.89 -8.30
CA HIS A 887 -2.86 6.27 -8.66
C HIS A 887 -2.28 6.27 -10.07
N THR A 888 -2.75 7.19 -10.90
CA THR A 888 -2.24 7.38 -12.25
C THR A 888 -1.84 8.83 -12.45
N SER A 889 -0.66 9.03 -13.04
CA SER A 889 -0.05 10.34 -13.29
C SER A 889 0.37 10.46 -14.75
N PRO A 890 0.35 11.66 -15.35
CA PRO A 890 1.07 11.92 -16.59
C PRO A 890 2.57 11.60 -16.44
N ALA A 891 3.25 11.24 -17.54
CA ALA A 891 4.66 10.83 -17.54
C ALA A 891 5.59 11.80 -18.31
N GLY A 892 5.14 13.01 -18.65
CA GLY A 892 5.84 13.95 -19.55
C GLY A 892 5.69 13.63 -21.06
N LEU A 893 5.21 12.43 -21.39
CA LEU A 893 4.86 12.01 -22.74
C LEU A 893 3.35 11.83 -22.85
N GLU A 894 2.77 12.29 -23.96
CA GLU A 894 1.33 12.21 -24.17
C GLU A 894 0.88 10.76 -24.43
N SER A 895 1.77 9.88 -24.88
CA SER A 895 1.45 8.47 -25.09
C SER A 895 1.46 7.63 -23.80
N THR A 896 2.04 8.14 -22.71
CA THR A 896 2.43 7.33 -21.54
C THR A 896 1.82 7.87 -20.25
N SER A 897 1.26 6.97 -19.44
CA SER A 897 0.75 7.25 -18.09
C SER A 897 1.47 6.37 -17.08
N LEU A 898 1.95 6.98 -15.98
CA LEU A 898 2.52 6.25 -14.85
C LEU A 898 1.37 5.66 -14.02
N VAL A 899 1.52 4.40 -13.59
CA VAL A 899 0.52 3.69 -12.80
C VAL A 899 1.18 3.11 -11.56
N LEU A 900 0.71 3.52 -10.39
CA LEU A 900 1.06 2.93 -9.10
C LEU A 900 -0.17 2.27 -8.50
N VAL A 901 -0.09 0.96 -8.31
CA VAL A 901 -1.08 0.16 -7.57
C VAL A 901 -0.54 -0.05 -6.16
N TYR A 902 -1.36 0.30 -5.16
CA TYR A 902 -0.96 0.17 -3.76
C TYR A 902 -2.03 -0.53 -2.91
N GLY A 903 -1.54 -1.38 -2.00
CA GLY A 903 -2.33 -2.21 -1.10
C GLY A 903 -1.47 -2.71 0.04
N ILE A 904 -1.44 -4.03 0.25
CA ILE A 904 -0.35 -4.64 1.03
C ILE A 904 0.97 -4.58 0.26
N ASP A 905 0.89 -4.80 -1.05
CA ASP A 905 2.01 -4.74 -1.98
C ASP A 905 1.98 -3.42 -2.77
N LEU A 906 3.14 -3.03 -3.28
CA LEU A 906 3.28 -1.91 -4.21
C LEU A 906 3.70 -2.43 -5.57
N PHE A 907 3.09 -1.91 -6.62
CA PHE A 907 3.48 -2.18 -8.00
C PHE A 907 3.42 -0.89 -8.81
N CYS A 908 4.52 -0.52 -9.43
CA CYS A 908 4.60 0.65 -10.28
C CYS A 908 5.00 0.22 -11.69
N THR A 909 4.32 0.77 -12.69
CA THR A 909 4.61 0.53 -14.10
C THR A 909 4.18 1.73 -14.95
N ARG A 910 4.40 1.64 -16.26
CA ARG A 910 3.98 2.60 -17.26
C ARG A 910 2.98 1.94 -18.20
N VAL A 911 1.91 2.64 -18.54
CA VAL A 911 0.88 2.15 -19.46
C VAL A 911 0.82 3.09 -20.66
N MET A 912 0.73 2.52 -21.86
CA MET A 912 0.64 3.27 -23.12
C MET A 912 -0.66 2.90 -23.86
N PRO A 913 -1.80 3.56 -23.56
CA PRO A 913 -3.11 3.19 -24.10
C PRO A 913 -3.19 3.12 -25.63
N SER A 914 -2.49 4.04 -26.32
CA SER A 914 -2.48 4.14 -27.79
C SER A 914 -1.14 3.69 -28.39
N LYS A 915 -0.34 2.91 -27.65
CA LYS A 915 1.08 2.64 -27.93
C LYS A 915 1.93 3.93 -27.93
N MET A 916 3.24 3.78 -27.99
CA MET A 916 4.18 4.92 -28.01
C MET A 916 4.20 5.55 -29.42
N PHE A 917 3.42 6.61 -29.63
CA PHE A 917 3.36 7.34 -30.91
C PHE A 917 4.27 8.58 -30.96
N ASP A 918 4.73 9.06 -29.80
CA ASP A 918 5.57 10.24 -29.60
C ASP A 918 7.05 9.90 -29.38
N VAL A 919 7.39 8.60 -29.38
CA VAL A 919 8.77 8.10 -29.28
C VAL A 919 9.06 7.21 -30.47
N LEU A 920 10.28 7.30 -30.99
CA LEU A 920 10.74 6.38 -32.02
C LEU A 920 10.76 4.96 -31.45
N LYS A 921 10.32 3.98 -32.24
CA LYS A 921 10.26 2.59 -31.77
C LYS A 921 11.64 2.10 -31.32
N GLU A 922 11.64 1.23 -30.31
CA GLU A 922 12.89 0.64 -29.80
C GLU A 922 13.55 -0.30 -30.83
N ASP A 923 12.76 -0.93 -31.70
CA ASP A 923 13.17 -1.79 -32.81
C ASP A 923 13.57 -1.01 -34.08
N PHE A 924 13.76 0.30 -33.99
CA PHE A 924 14.15 1.11 -35.14
C PHE A 924 15.55 0.73 -35.64
N ASP A 925 15.63 0.27 -36.90
CA ASP A 925 16.88 -0.18 -37.50
C ASP A 925 17.75 0.99 -38.00
N TYR A 926 18.53 1.55 -37.07
CA TYR A 926 19.50 2.60 -37.37
C TYR A 926 20.58 2.14 -38.36
N PHE A 927 20.96 0.86 -38.33
CA PHE A 927 22.01 0.32 -39.19
C PHE A 927 21.55 0.24 -40.64
N PHE A 928 20.31 -0.20 -40.88
CA PHE A 928 19.72 -0.24 -42.21
C PHE A 928 19.70 1.15 -42.84
N ILE A 929 19.15 2.15 -42.14
CA ILE A 929 19.07 3.53 -42.67
C ILE A 929 20.46 4.12 -42.89
N GLY A 930 21.39 3.95 -41.94
CA GLY A 930 22.76 4.42 -42.08
C GLY A 930 23.49 3.79 -43.28
N THR A 931 23.25 2.50 -43.52
CA THR A 931 23.82 1.76 -44.66
C THR A 931 23.24 2.24 -45.99
N VAL A 932 21.92 2.40 -46.07
CA VAL A 932 21.24 2.90 -47.28
C VAL A 932 21.69 4.32 -47.62
N LEU A 933 21.78 5.22 -46.64
CA LEU A 933 22.27 6.59 -46.84
C LEU A 933 23.71 6.61 -47.35
N SER A 934 24.60 5.83 -46.72
CA SER A 934 26.00 5.75 -47.13
C SER A 934 26.14 5.20 -48.55
N LEU A 935 25.34 4.18 -48.90
CA LEU A 935 25.30 3.61 -50.25
C LEU A 935 24.77 4.63 -51.27
N MET A 936 23.72 5.38 -50.95
CA MET A 936 23.18 6.43 -51.82
C MET A 936 24.21 7.53 -52.07
N ILE A 937 24.96 7.97 -51.05
CA ILE A 937 26.03 8.96 -51.19
C ILE A 937 27.13 8.42 -52.11
N LEU A 938 27.58 7.17 -51.88
CA LEU A 938 28.60 6.52 -52.71
C LEU A 938 28.17 6.42 -54.17
N VAL A 939 26.95 5.93 -54.42
CA VAL A 939 26.38 5.79 -55.77
C VAL A 939 26.25 7.15 -56.44
N SER A 940 25.82 8.18 -55.72
CA SER A 940 25.71 9.55 -56.24
C SER A 940 27.06 10.10 -56.70
N VAL A 941 28.10 10.00 -55.86
CA VAL A 941 29.47 10.47 -56.19
C VAL A 941 30.05 9.69 -57.39
N VAL A 942 29.87 8.37 -57.41
CA VAL A 942 30.34 7.53 -58.52
C VAL A 942 29.59 7.89 -59.81
N SER A 943 28.27 8.04 -59.74
CA SER A 943 27.43 8.39 -60.89
C SER A 943 27.77 9.77 -61.44
N GLN A 944 28.02 10.77 -60.57
CA GLN A 944 28.45 12.10 -60.96
C GLN A 944 29.78 12.06 -61.73
N LYS A 945 30.77 11.32 -61.23
CA LYS A 945 32.06 11.15 -61.92
C LYS A 945 31.91 10.43 -63.26
N LEU A 946 31.10 9.37 -63.32
CA LEU A 946 30.82 8.63 -64.55
C LEU A 946 30.09 9.51 -65.58
N ALA A 947 29.11 10.30 -65.14
CA ALA A 947 28.37 11.22 -66.00
C ALA A 947 29.28 12.34 -66.55
N ALA A 948 30.12 12.95 -65.71
CA ALA A 948 31.09 13.96 -66.15
C ALA A 948 32.06 13.41 -67.19
N ARG A 949 32.57 12.18 -66.98
CA ARG A 949 33.46 11.50 -67.95
C ARG A 949 32.74 11.18 -69.25
N LYS A 950 31.47 10.74 -69.19
CA LYS A 950 30.65 10.47 -70.38
C LYS A 950 30.35 11.76 -71.17
N ALA A 951 30.04 12.86 -70.48
CA ALA A 951 29.82 14.17 -71.10
C ALA A 951 31.09 14.69 -71.78
N LEU A 952 32.25 14.59 -71.12
CA LEU A 952 33.55 14.95 -71.69
C LEU A 952 33.84 14.14 -72.95
N ASN A 953 33.72 12.81 -72.89
CA ASN A 953 33.94 11.94 -74.06
C ASN A 953 32.99 12.24 -75.23
N ARG A 954 31.78 12.74 -74.95
CA ARG A 954 30.82 13.16 -75.99
C ARG A 954 31.18 14.50 -76.60
N ALA A 955 31.75 15.43 -75.82
CA ALA A 955 32.20 16.73 -76.31
C ALA A 955 33.50 16.65 -77.14
N TRP A 956 34.31 15.60 -76.93
CA TRP A 956 35.55 15.35 -77.67
C TRP A 956 35.36 14.55 -78.97
N LYS A 957 34.13 14.10 -79.25
CA LYS A 957 33.71 13.56 -80.55
C LYS A 957 32.98 14.66 -81.31
#